data_AF-A0A5C6SFK2-F1
#
_entry.id   AF-A0A5C6SFK2-F1
#
_cell.length_a   1.000
_cell.length_b   1.000
_cell.length_c   1.000
_cell.angle_alpha   90.00
_cell.angle_beta   90.00
_cell.angle_gamma   90.00
#
_symmetry.space_group_name_H-M   'P 1'
#
loop_
_entity.id
_entity.type
_entity.pdbx_description
1 polymer ?
#
loop_
_entity_poly.entity_id
_entity_poly.type
_entity_poly.pdbx_seq_one_letter_code
_entity_poly.pdbx_strand_id
1 'polypeptide(L)'
;MAAARQRQILLDVSDNVPPIRDEERPVCEEWLQSIDFLAPGKDQGVWVTIVQNWEQFLKATKTKITGSGASRRYIQGPAAKKREAIKQAFWERVDGLEALAERWPAKARRTINQTAEGPDAGPFESLAAIWDLEKMKRYQSMWTSMICFLVWAINNDGDSLEDMGLELDEAVKEDILDIGMVAVTPASSWFIGDDTPEDLIQAFLTKLITDESVTARKNPLLWWTSILVRSAISDDREKDFISRGTISMNMLPPDVAIRGRVEAIGHYSKVLILDKAFMGWRTGRPDREVLAEAIAQDLNEVDNEWLNIEDGPRPDDRLDRRTCQSPAWKIMLKHLEQEGCQWLGQKERTTMGEIRRLLSALRRAKEVDEREGEVGTSVICRDCLLEVATTQKPNVAEQTAVEQAVLPNGRAIYIAFKDSPWFSKASGECLNDYSIKTAILIWRKKNPSVRHLVREYGIAALVTSLKGLLDEEIFSSTDAARRRFLDLFSEEEVPRSEAGHGTMAELQSAKQGQADDGKCNPSDNTADGPGINRRQSTRLSRHHQKSDDLTFLPIRPRQRLMSQLQLILEHACFSFGQREMQKELDDWDWSCAEAVQLDTWIDLFKQNKTLENEENAGSLSNLFSSVARIQDIATHRLSVAVVEVNELLSSAEEFLQLLNIPIYRDAVKPLRQHIEEVLLTANRNVASVYKEVDRKSGEIEAQRERLKRQEEEVEWYRKENLNNIRDSIEHDIFAAMAKAKESLPDIGLADIR
;
A
#
# COMPACT_ATOMS: atom_id res chain seq x y z
N MET A 1 -10.58 -5.62 -8.70
CA MET A 1 -10.25 -6.34 -7.44
C MET A 1 -9.88 -5.42 -6.27
N ALA A 2 -9.37 -4.19 -6.47
CA ALA A 2 -9.02 -3.26 -5.37
C ALA A 2 -10.12 -3.08 -4.30
N ALA A 3 -11.37 -2.86 -4.73
CA ALA A 3 -12.53 -2.72 -3.84
C ALA A 3 -12.87 -3.97 -2.98
N ALA A 4 -12.29 -5.13 -3.29
CA ALA A 4 -12.40 -6.33 -2.45
C ALA A 4 -11.33 -6.35 -1.35
N ARG A 5 -10.08 -5.99 -1.65
CA ARG A 5 -9.01 -5.86 -0.65
C ARG A 5 -9.34 -4.78 0.40
N GLN A 6 -9.89 -3.63 0.00
CA GLN A 6 -10.36 -2.58 0.94
C GLN A 6 -11.37 -3.08 1.99
N ARG A 7 -12.16 -4.12 1.69
CA ARG A 7 -13.15 -4.69 2.64
C ARG A 7 -12.54 -5.68 3.64
N GLN A 8 -11.35 -6.20 3.37
CA GLN A 8 -10.67 -7.18 4.24
C GLN A 8 -9.95 -6.49 5.42
N ILE A 9 -9.44 -5.27 5.21
CA ILE A 9 -8.61 -4.51 6.16
C ILE A 9 -9.35 -4.18 7.48
N LEU A 10 -10.68 -4.12 7.47
CA LEU A 10 -11.52 -3.79 8.64
C LEU A 10 -11.90 -4.98 9.53
N LEU A 11 -11.36 -6.18 9.30
CA LEU A 11 -11.80 -7.42 9.98
C LEU A 11 -10.80 -8.04 10.96
N ASP A 12 -9.56 -7.54 11.05
CA ASP A 12 -8.49 -8.15 11.87
C ASP A 12 -7.86 -7.16 12.87
N VAL A 13 -8.70 -6.33 13.49
CA VAL A 13 -8.30 -5.39 14.54
C VAL A 13 -8.02 -6.17 15.83
N SER A 14 -6.76 -6.19 16.28
CA SER A 14 -6.44 -6.63 17.64
C SER A 14 -6.78 -5.53 18.66
N ASP A 15 -7.55 -5.86 19.70
CA ASP A 15 -8.05 -4.92 20.71
C ASP A 15 -6.97 -4.24 21.60
N ASN A 16 -5.69 -4.44 21.32
CA ASN A 16 -4.58 -3.95 22.13
C ASN A 16 -3.99 -2.65 21.55
N VAL A 17 -4.54 -1.51 21.96
CA VAL A 17 -3.85 -0.22 21.79
C VAL A 17 -2.62 -0.21 22.70
N PRO A 18 -1.42 0.11 22.19
CA PRO A 18 -0.27 0.34 23.07
C PRO A 18 -0.60 1.42 24.10
N PRO A 19 -0.35 1.21 25.41
CA PRO A 19 -0.38 2.31 26.37
C PRO A 19 0.64 3.37 25.94
N ILE A 20 0.39 4.63 26.30
CA ILE A 20 1.42 5.67 26.17
C ILE A 20 2.61 5.25 27.04
N ARG A 21 3.84 5.47 26.56
CA ARG A 21 5.05 5.17 27.32
C ARG A 21 5.17 6.16 28.48
N ASP A 22 5.72 5.74 29.61
CA ASP A 22 5.71 6.53 30.85
C ASP A 22 6.53 7.83 30.72
N GLU A 23 7.55 7.83 29.88
CA GLU A 23 8.38 8.95 29.48
C GLU A 23 7.77 9.82 28.36
N GLU A 24 6.83 9.30 27.57
CA GLU A 24 6.07 10.10 26.59
C GLU A 24 4.97 10.92 27.28
N ARG A 25 4.43 10.45 28.41
CA ARG A 25 3.35 11.12 29.14
C ARG A 25 3.71 12.53 29.64
N PRO A 26 4.81 12.76 30.38
CA PRO A 26 5.20 14.12 30.81
C PRO A 26 5.37 15.09 29.64
N VAL A 27 5.91 14.61 28.51
CA VAL A 27 6.06 15.40 27.28
C VAL A 27 4.70 15.84 26.73
N CYS A 28 3.73 14.93 26.70
CA CYS A 28 2.36 15.24 26.28
C CYS A 28 1.65 16.21 27.25
N GLU A 29 1.86 16.05 28.56
CA GLU A 29 1.26 16.91 29.60
C GLU A 29 1.85 18.33 29.58
N GLU A 30 3.18 18.46 29.53
CA GLU A 30 3.87 19.74 29.38
C GLU A 30 3.46 20.46 28.09
N TRP A 31 3.34 19.72 26.98
CA TRP A 31 2.90 20.30 25.72
C TRP A 31 1.47 20.84 25.82
N LEU A 32 0.50 20.08 26.33
CA LEU A 32 -0.88 20.58 26.53
C LEU A 32 -0.94 21.80 27.47
N GLN A 33 -0.11 21.82 28.53
CA GLN A 33 0.01 23.00 29.41
C GLN A 33 0.52 24.23 28.65
N SER A 34 1.51 24.07 27.77
CA SER A 34 2.07 25.15 26.97
C SER A 34 1.16 25.65 25.83
N ILE A 35 0.24 24.82 25.36
CA ILE A 35 -0.80 25.18 24.37
C ILE A 35 -2.03 25.83 25.04
N ASP A 36 -2.14 25.74 26.37
CA ASP A 36 -3.27 26.21 27.20
C ASP A 36 -4.65 25.72 26.74
N PHE A 37 -4.71 24.45 26.31
CA PHE A 37 -5.95 23.79 25.90
C PHE A 37 -5.92 22.31 26.25
N LEU A 38 -6.99 21.81 26.88
CA LEU A 38 -7.18 20.41 27.27
C LEU A 38 -6.09 19.82 28.20
N ALA A 39 -5.26 20.65 28.85
CA ALA A 39 -4.32 20.20 29.86
C ALA A 39 -5.03 19.46 31.01
N PRO A 40 -4.44 18.40 31.61
CA PRO A 40 -5.05 17.71 32.75
C PRO A 40 -5.47 18.68 33.87
N GLY A 41 -6.71 18.55 34.33
CA GLY A 41 -7.29 19.45 35.35
C GLY A 41 -7.87 20.77 34.80
N LYS A 42 -7.50 21.22 33.60
CA LYS A 42 -8.17 22.30 32.86
C LYS A 42 -9.23 21.74 31.90
N ASP A 43 -10.11 22.60 31.39
CA ASP A 43 -11.06 22.30 30.30
C ASP A 43 -11.91 21.01 30.44
N GLN A 44 -12.14 20.50 31.66
CA GLN A 44 -12.76 19.17 31.83
C GLN A 44 -14.21 19.12 31.31
N GLY A 45 -14.96 20.22 31.38
CA GLY A 45 -16.28 20.32 30.74
C GLY A 45 -16.19 20.18 29.22
N VAL A 46 -15.30 20.96 28.60
CA VAL A 46 -15.02 20.91 27.15
C VAL A 46 -14.58 19.52 26.70
N TRP A 47 -13.69 18.87 27.46
CA TRP A 47 -13.25 17.50 27.21
C TRP A 47 -14.40 16.49 27.24
N VAL A 48 -15.30 16.60 28.22
CA VAL A 48 -16.51 15.76 28.31
C VAL A 48 -17.43 16.00 27.11
N THR A 49 -17.63 17.25 26.69
CA THR A 49 -18.43 17.59 25.50
C THR A 49 -17.82 17.00 24.22
N ILE A 50 -16.50 17.15 24.02
CA ILE A 50 -15.76 16.55 22.89
C ILE A 50 -15.98 15.04 22.83
N VAL A 51 -15.81 14.34 23.95
CA VAL A 51 -16.00 12.88 24.05
C VAL A 51 -17.45 12.47 23.73
N GLN A 52 -18.44 13.19 24.29
CA GLN A 52 -19.86 12.92 24.02
C GLN A 52 -20.23 13.16 22.55
N ASN A 53 -19.75 14.24 21.94
CA ASN A 53 -20.02 14.55 20.54
C ASN A 53 -19.30 13.57 19.60
N TRP A 54 -18.09 13.13 19.94
CA TRP A 54 -17.38 12.08 19.21
C TRP A 54 -18.12 10.73 19.26
N GLU A 55 -18.64 10.35 20.42
CA GLU A 55 -19.51 9.16 20.54
C GLU A 55 -20.77 9.28 19.68
N GLN A 56 -21.43 10.45 19.68
CA GLN A 56 -22.61 10.70 18.85
C GLN A 56 -22.30 10.64 17.35
N PHE A 57 -21.19 11.24 16.92
CA PHE A 57 -20.65 11.14 15.57
C PHE A 57 -20.44 9.69 15.13
N LEU A 58 -19.78 8.87 15.94
CA LEU A 58 -19.55 7.46 15.61
C LEU A 58 -20.86 6.66 15.57
N LYS A 59 -21.82 6.94 16.46
CA LYS A 59 -23.16 6.33 16.45
C LYS A 59 -23.97 6.73 15.21
N ALA A 60 -23.94 8.00 14.83
CA ALA A 60 -24.68 8.56 13.69
C ALA A 60 -24.10 8.13 12.32
N THR A 61 -22.78 8.04 12.21
CA THR A 61 -22.08 7.63 10.98
C THR A 61 -21.90 6.11 10.84
N LYS A 62 -22.45 5.31 11.76
CA LYS A 62 -22.37 3.85 11.71
C LYS A 62 -23.12 3.28 10.51
N THR A 63 -22.41 2.55 9.65
CA THR A 63 -23.04 1.73 8.60
C THR A 63 -23.79 0.56 9.26
N LYS A 64 -25.11 0.45 9.04
CA LYS A 64 -25.90 -0.67 9.55
C LYS A 64 -25.76 -1.87 8.63
N ILE A 65 -25.45 -3.03 9.20
CA ILE A 65 -25.41 -4.30 8.49
C ILE A 65 -26.71 -5.04 8.80
N THR A 66 -27.48 -5.41 7.77
CA THR A 66 -28.73 -6.18 7.91
C THR A 66 -28.67 -7.48 7.12
N GLY A 67 -29.34 -8.53 7.62
CA GLY A 67 -29.29 -9.88 7.06
C GLY A 67 -28.06 -10.70 7.50
N SER A 68 -28.12 -12.01 7.25
CA SER A 68 -27.08 -13.00 7.58
C SER A 68 -26.50 -13.66 6.33
N GLY A 69 -25.26 -14.17 6.43
CA GLY A 69 -24.57 -14.87 5.35
C GLY A 69 -24.52 -14.06 4.04
N ALA A 70 -24.91 -14.68 2.93
CA ALA A 70 -24.95 -14.07 1.61
C ALA A 70 -25.97 -12.93 1.46
N SER A 71 -26.95 -12.82 2.37
CA SER A 71 -28.00 -11.79 2.35
C SER A 71 -27.60 -10.48 3.05
N ARG A 72 -26.31 -10.32 3.38
CA ARG A 72 -25.78 -9.16 4.11
C ARG A 72 -25.88 -7.87 3.27
N ARG A 73 -26.85 -7.01 3.60
CA ARG A 73 -27.01 -5.67 3.01
C ARG A 73 -26.41 -4.60 3.92
N TYR A 74 -25.73 -3.63 3.31
CA TYR A 74 -25.19 -2.46 4.01
C TYR A 74 -26.16 -1.29 3.81
N ILE A 75 -26.74 -0.80 4.90
CA ILE A 75 -27.64 0.35 4.94
C ILE A 75 -26.89 1.52 5.58
N GLN A 76 -26.52 2.50 4.77
CA GLN A 76 -25.89 3.74 5.22
C GLN A 76 -26.94 4.83 5.35
N GLY A 77 -27.04 5.42 6.55
CA GLY A 77 -27.78 6.67 6.76
C GLY A 77 -27.06 7.86 6.12
N PRO A 78 -27.71 9.05 6.03
CA PRO A 78 -27.14 10.22 5.37
C PRO A 78 -25.75 10.61 5.91
N ALA A 79 -25.57 10.64 7.24
CA ALA A 79 -24.28 10.94 7.87
C ALA A 79 -23.20 9.89 7.55
N ALA A 80 -23.56 8.60 7.48
CA ALA A 80 -22.64 7.53 7.08
C ALA A 80 -22.20 7.65 5.61
N LYS A 81 -23.11 8.07 4.71
CA LYS A 81 -22.78 8.37 3.31
C LYS A 81 -21.86 9.59 3.20
N LYS A 82 -22.17 10.68 3.91
CA LYS A 82 -21.35 11.90 3.95
C LYS A 82 -19.92 11.60 4.42
N ARG A 83 -19.76 10.85 5.52
CA ARG A 83 -18.45 10.36 6.02
C ARG A 83 -17.68 9.58 4.95
N GLU A 84 -18.34 8.66 4.23
CA GLU A 84 -17.64 7.83 3.24
C GLU A 84 -17.25 8.62 1.99
N ALA A 85 -18.08 9.58 1.55
CA ALA A 85 -17.76 10.46 0.42
C ALA A 85 -16.59 11.41 0.74
N ILE A 86 -16.57 12.04 1.92
CA ILE A 86 -15.45 12.88 2.37
C ILE A 86 -14.15 12.07 2.45
N LYS A 87 -14.20 10.84 2.98
CA LYS A 87 -13.05 9.92 2.97
C LYS A 87 -12.56 9.63 1.56
N GLN A 88 -13.48 9.36 0.63
CA GLN A 88 -13.13 9.04 -0.76
C GLN A 88 -12.51 10.24 -1.47
N ALA A 89 -13.09 11.44 -1.37
CA ALA A 89 -12.54 12.67 -1.93
C ALA A 89 -11.15 13.01 -1.36
N PHE A 90 -10.99 12.89 -0.04
CA PHE A 90 -9.67 13.03 0.60
C PHE A 90 -8.66 12.02 0.03
N TRP A 91 -9.04 10.74 -0.12
CA TRP A 91 -8.15 9.71 -0.66
C TRP A 91 -7.80 9.97 -2.13
N GLU A 92 -8.78 10.28 -2.98
CA GLU A 92 -8.54 10.54 -4.41
C GLU A 92 -7.59 11.72 -4.61
N ARG A 93 -7.73 12.79 -3.81
CA ARG A 93 -6.79 13.92 -3.86
C ARG A 93 -5.41 13.56 -3.30
N VAL A 94 -5.36 13.07 -2.07
CA VAL A 94 -4.11 12.95 -1.31
C VAL A 94 -3.26 11.76 -1.77
N ASP A 95 -3.86 10.64 -2.21
CA ASP A 95 -3.12 9.54 -2.84
C ASP A 95 -2.45 10.04 -4.15
N GLY A 96 -3.12 10.93 -4.90
CA GLY A 96 -2.56 11.59 -6.08
C GLY A 96 -1.37 12.49 -5.75
N LEU A 97 -1.48 13.33 -4.72
CA LEU A 97 -0.38 14.20 -4.28
C LEU A 97 0.83 13.40 -3.74
N GLU A 98 0.60 12.30 -3.01
CA GLU A 98 1.67 11.39 -2.56
C GLU A 98 2.43 10.77 -3.75
N ALA A 99 1.71 10.38 -4.80
CA ALA A 99 2.34 9.85 -6.02
C ALA A 99 3.07 10.94 -6.82
N LEU A 100 2.58 12.18 -6.81
CA LEU A 100 3.27 13.33 -7.42
C LEU A 100 4.52 13.75 -6.62
N ALA A 101 4.51 13.61 -5.29
CA ALA A 101 5.66 13.93 -4.45
C ALA A 101 6.93 13.17 -4.88
N GLU A 102 6.80 11.90 -5.27
CA GLU A 102 7.91 11.07 -5.75
C GLU A 102 8.50 11.50 -7.10
N ARG A 103 7.76 12.26 -7.91
CA ARG A 103 8.32 12.84 -9.16
C ARG A 103 9.39 13.90 -8.87
N TRP A 104 9.34 14.54 -7.70
CA TRP A 104 10.26 15.61 -7.37
C TRP A 104 11.70 15.10 -7.24
N PRO A 105 12.69 15.84 -7.76
CA PRO A 105 14.10 15.51 -7.60
C PRO A 105 14.47 15.25 -6.14
N ALA A 106 15.34 14.27 -5.90
CA ALA A 106 15.81 13.94 -4.54
C ALA A 106 16.38 15.17 -3.81
N LYS A 107 16.92 16.15 -4.54
CA LYS A 107 17.35 17.45 -4.02
C LYS A 107 16.19 18.31 -3.51
N ALA A 108 15.08 18.41 -4.25
CA ALA A 108 13.89 19.16 -3.85
C ALA A 108 13.16 18.48 -2.68
N ARG A 109 13.01 17.15 -2.74
CA ARG A 109 12.50 16.34 -1.63
C ARG A 109 13.36 16.49 -0.38
N ARG A 110 14.69 16.63 -0.51
CA ARG A 110 15.59 16.92 0.62
C ARG A 110 15.40 18.33 1.16
N THR A 111 15.32 19.36 0.31
CA THR A 111 15.07 20.74 0.75
C THR A 111 13.81 20.85 1.61
N ILE A 112 12.66 20.33 1.15
CA ILE A 112 11.42 20.41 1.93
C ILE A 112 11.51 19.60 3.22
N ASN A 113 12.10 18.39 3.19
CA ASN A 113 12.25 17.56 4.39
C ASN A 113 13.23 18.19 5.41
N GLN A 114 14.30 18.85 4.97
CA GLN A 114 15.27 19.50 5.87
C GLN A 114 14.67 20.70 6.60
N THR A 115 13.83 21.51 5.93
CA THR A 115 13.12 22.61 6.60
C THR A 115 12.15 22.11 7.67
N ALA A 116 11.49 20.97 7.43
CA ALA A 116 10.54 20.37 8.37
C ALA A 116 11.23 19.56 9.48
N GLU A 117 12.23 18.74 9.15
CA GLU A 117 12.80 17.72 10.04
C GLU A 117 14.11 18.12 10.72
N GLY A 118 14.88 19.06 10.12
CA GLY A 118 16.23 19.43 10.54
C GLY A 118 17.28 19.20 9.45
N PRO A 119 18.49 19.79 9.56
CA PRO A 119 19.50 19.78 8.50
C PRO A 119 19.99 18.38 8.10
N ASP A 120 19.99 17.43 9.03
CA ASP A 120 20.46 16.05 8.79
C ASP A 120 19.44 15.16 8.08
N ALA A 121 18.24 15.69 7.78
CA ALA A 121 17.19 14.92 7.14
C ALA A 121 17.54 14.53 5.70
N GLY A 122 17.30 13.25 5.39
CA GLY A 122 17.33 12.75 4.01
C GLY A 122 16.22 13.35 3.14
N PRO A 123 16.16 13.00 1.85
CA PRO A 123 15.00 13.28 1.01
C PRO A 123 13.69 12.86 1.66
N PHE A 124 12.62 13.63 1.46
CA PHE A 124 11.28 13.18 1.78
C PHE A 124 10.95 11.90 0.99
N GLU A 125 10.29 10.96 1.65
CA GLU A 125 9.76 9.73 1.06
C GLU A 125 8.25 9.72 1.29
N SER A 126 7.47 9.58 0.22
CA SER A 126 6.01 9.48 0.22
C SER A 126 5.56 8.06 0.57
N LEU A 127 4.30 7.90 0.98
CA LEU A 127 3.68 6.60 1.27
C LEU A 127 2.87 6.03 0.08
N ALA A 128 3.05 6.58 -1.12
CA ALA A 128 2.28 6.18 -2.32
C ALA A 128 2.54 4.74 -2.81
N ALA A 129 3.62 4.10 -2.35
CA ALA A 129 3.98 2.77 -2.81
C ALA A 129 3.00 1.70 -2.28
N ILE A 130 2.67 0.71 -3.09
CA ILE A 130 1.62 -0.28 -2.81
C ILE A 130 1.88 -1.11 -1.54
N TRP A 131 3.15 -1.33 -1.17
CA TRP A 131 3.54 -2.00 0.07
C TRP A 131 3.34 -1.13 1.33
N ASP A 132 3.36 0.20 1.19
CA ASP A 132 3.08 1.17 2.27
C ASP A 132 1.58 1.46 2.43
N LEU A 133 0.69 0.94 1.56
CA LEU A 133 -0.76 1.16 1.55
C LEU A 133 -1.42 1.03 2.94
N GLU A 134 -1.00 0.03 3.72
CA GLU A 134 -1.51 -0.21 5.08
C GLU A 134 -1.11 0.88 6.09
N LYS A 135 0.10 1.43 5.95
CA LYS A 135 0.59 2.56 6.76
C LYS A 135 -0.03 3.87 6.27
N MET A 136 -0.13 4.05 4.96
CA MET A 136 -0.78 5.19 4.30
C MET A 136 -2.22 5.36 4.80
N LYS A 137 -3.06 4.31 4.72
CA LYS A 137 -4.47 4.42 5.17
C LYS A 137 -4.61 4.63 6.69
N ARG A 138 -3.67 4.12 7.51
CA ARG A 138 -3.58 4.48 8.94
C ARG A 138 -3.22 5.95 9.15
N TYR A 139 -2.25 6.50 8.42
CA TYR A 139 -1.84 7.90 8.56
C TYR A 139 -2.96 8.86 8.08
N GLN A 140 -3.61 8.56 6.96
CA GLN A 140 -4.73 9.34 6.41
C GLN A 140 -5.98 9.34 7.32
N SER A 141 -6.11 8.36 8.21
CA SER A 141 -7.20 8.33 9.19
C SER A 141 -7.14 9.50 10.17
N MET A 142 -5.95 10.06 10.48
CA MET A 142 -5.81 11.20 11.39
C MET A 142 -6.55 12.43 10.85
N TRP A 143 -6.40 12.69 9.56
CA TRP A 143 -7.00 13.84 8.87
C TRP A 143 -8.47 13.60 8.52
N THR A 144 -8.79 12.43 7.96
CA THR A 144 -10.19 12.12 7.61
C THR A 144 -11.11 12.05 8.84
N SER A 145 -10.59 11.63 10.00
CA SER A 145 -11.32 11.69 11.28
C SER A 145 -11.67 13.11 11.68
N MET A 146 -10.69 14.02 11.59
CA MET A 146 -10.87 15.45 11.88
C MET A 146 -11.94 16.06 10.97
N ILE A 147 -11.77 15.96 9.64
CA ILE A 147 -12.69 16.57 8.67
C ILE A 147 -14.11 16.00 8.85
N CYS A 148 -14.26 14.68 8.94
CA CYS A 148 -15.58 14.06 9.10
C CYS A 148 -16.26 14.46 10.43
N PHE A 149 -15.49 14.69 11.49
CA PHE A 149 -16.04 15.12 12.79
C PHE A 149 -16.45 16.60 12.78
N LEU A 150 -15.60 17.49 12.24
CA LEU A 150 -15.92 18.91 12.06
C LEU A 150 -17.17 19.10 11.20
N VAL A 151 -17.20 18.44 10.03
CA VAL A 151 -18.35 18.47 9.12
C VAL A 151 -19.60 17.88 9.77
N TRP A 152 -19.49 16.83 10.59
CA TRP A 152 -20.66 16.30 11.29
C TRP A 152 -21.17 17.26 12.37
N ALA A 153 -20.28 17.82 13.19
CA ALA A 153 -20.63 18.71 14.30
C ALA A 153 -21.37 19.95 13.79
N ILE A 154 -20.78 20.69 12.85
CA ILE A 154 -21.36 21.94 12.31
C ILE A 154 -22.70 21.73 11.59
N ASN A 155 -22.93 20.53 11.01
CA ASN A 155 -24.20 20.18 10.36
C ASN A 155 -25.27 19.69 11.34
N ASN A 156 -24.90 19.30 12.57
CA ASN A 156 -25.81 18.73 13.55
C ASN A 156 -26.30 19.78 14.55
N ASP A 157 -25.40 20.67 14.99
CA ASP A 157 -25.72 21.81 15.85
C ASP A 157 -24.65 22.90 15.65
N GLY A 158 -25.08 24.14 15.38
CA GLY A 158 -24.20 25.24 14.93
C GLY A 158 -23.18 25.65 15.98
N ASP A 159 -23.60 25.63 17.26
CA ASP A 159 -22.77 26.04 18.40
C ASP A 159 -21.89 24.87 18.90
N SER A 160 -22.04 23.66 18.35
CA SER A 160 -21.36 22.43 18.80
C SER A 160 -19.84 22.52 18.80
N LEU A 161 -19.25 23.25 17.84
CA LEU A 161 -17.80 23.47 17.78
C LEU A 161 -17.33 24.42 18.88
N GLU A 162 -18.11 25.48 19.16
CA GLU A 162 -17.79 26.48 20.18
C GLU A 162 -17.93 25.88 21.59
N ASP A 163 -18.95 25.05 21.82
CA ASP A 163 -19.12 24.21 23.02
C ASP A 163 -17.95 23.20 23.24
N MET A 164 -17.31 22.78 22.16
CA MET A 164 -16.08 21.98 22.17
C MET A 164 -14.79 22.82 22.18
N GLY A 165 -14.91 24.12 22.45
CA GLY A 165 -13.80 25.06 22.60
C GLY A 165 -13.08 25.43 21.30
N LEU A 166 -13.74 25.27 20.14
CA LEU A 166 -13.24 25.62 18.82
C LEU A 166 -14.01 26.82 18.24
N GLU A 167 -13.47 28.01 18.47
CA GLU A 167 -13.90 29.30 17.94
C GLU A 167 -13.36 29.49 16.51
N LEU A 168 -14.16 29.15 15.51
CA LEU A 168 -13.79 29.34 14.09
C LEU A 168 -14.19 30.74 13.59
N ASP A 169 -13.37 31.30 12.69
CA ASP A 169 -13.84 32.41 11.86
C ASP A 169 -14.85 31.92 10.81
N GLU A 170 -15.65 32.85 10.29
CA GLU A 170 -16.74 32.53 9.36
C GLU A 170 -16.23 31.92 8.05
N ALA A 171 -15.04 32.27 7.57
CA ALA A 171 -14.48 31.70 6.34
C ALA A 171 -14.05 30.23 6.53
N VAL A 172 -13.56 29.85 7.71
CA VAL A 172 -13.28 28.45 8.05
C VAL A 172 -14.58 27.68 8.34
N LYS A 173 -15.62 28.32 8.88
CA LYS A 173 -16.97 27.72 8.99
C LYS A 173 -17.56 27.43 7.61
N GLU A 174 -17.49 28.39 6.69
CA GLU A 174 -17.92 28.25 5.28
C GLU A 174 -17.19 27.07 4.58
N ASP A 175 -15.85 27.00 4.65
CA ASP A 175 -15.09 25.87 4.08
C ASP A 175 -15.63 24.49 4.53
N ILE A 176 -15.93 24.33 5.83
CA ILE A 176 -16.39 23.06 6.42
C ILE A 176 -17.82 22.75 5.96
N LEU A 177 -18.68 23.77 5.86
CA LEU A 177 -20.02 23.61 5.32
C LEU A 177 -19.98 23.20 3.85
N ASP A 178 -19.14 23.83 3.03
CA ASP A 178 -18.98 23.52 1.61
C ASP A 178 -18.46 22.10 1.39
N ILE A 179 -17.38 21.68 2.07
CA ILE A 179 -16.92 20.28 2.06
C ILE A 179 -18.07 19.33 2.43
N GLY A 180 -18.89 19.71 3.42
CA GLY A 180 -20.04 18.94 3.85
C GLY A 180 -21.20 18.91 2.86
N MET A 181 -21.34 19.90 1.99
CA MET A 181 -22.38 20.00 0.97
C MET A 181 -21.96 19.30 -0.32
N VAL A 182 -20.81 19.68 -0.89
CA VAL A 182 -20.36 19.18 -2.20
C VAL A 182 -20.14 17.66 -2.18
N ALA A 183 -19.63 17.11 -1.07
CA ALA A 183 -19.37 15.67 -0.94
C ALA A 183 -20.63 14.78 -1.02
N VAL A 184 -21.86 15.33 -0.97
CA VAL A 184 -23.10 14.53 -1.11
C VAL A 184 -24.04 15.01 -2.24
N THR A 185 -23.77 16.14 -2.86
CA THR A 185 -24.49 16.58 -4.07
C THR A 185 -23.99 15.82 -5.31
N PRO A 186 -24.89 15.35 -6.20
CA PRO A 186 -24.49 14.88 -7.52
C PRO A 186 -23.82 16.01 -8.31
N ALA A 187 -22.80 15.70 -9.11
CA ALA A 187 -22.08 16.63 -9.98
C ALA A 187 -22.94 17.34 -11.05
N SER A 188 -24.25 17.03 -11.12
CA SER A 188 -25.24 17.71 -11.96
C SER A 188 -25.94 18.90 -11.27
N SER A 189 -25.50 19.31 -10.07
CA SER A 189 -26.12 20.40 -9.31
C SER A 189 -25.40 21.73 -9.56
N TRP A 190 -25.84 22.47 -10.58
CA TRP A 190 -25.25 23.71 -11.13
C TRP A 190 -25.19 24.96 -10.20
N PHE A 191 -25.15 24.79 -8.88
CA PHE A 191 -25.28 25.88 -7.91
C PHE A 191 -24.10 26.03 -6.93
N ILE A 192 -23.06 25.23 -7.10
CA ILE A 192 -21.79 25.34 -6.38
C ILE A 192 -20.71 25.55 -7.45
N GLY A 193 -19.64 26.27 -7.13
CA GLY A 193 -18.60 26.65 -8.10
C GLY A 193 -17.87 25.47 -8.75
N ASP A 194 -16.96 25.76 -9.67
CA ASP A 194 -16.19 24.74 -10.41
C ASP A 194 -15.28 23.87 -9.51
N ASP A 195 -15.14 24.21 -8.22
CA ASP A 195 -14.32 23.50 -7.24
C ASP A 195 -14.93 22.15 -6.82
N THR A 196 -14.12 21.09 -6.94
CA THR A 196 -14.50 19.73 -6.56
C THR A 196 -14.40 19.49 -5.04
N PRO A 197 -15.06 18.48 -4.45
CA PRO A 197 -14.82 18.07 -3.06
C PRO A 197 -13.33 17.85 -2.74
N GLU A 198 -12.59 17.33 -3.72
CA GLU A 198 -11.16 17.06 -3.66
C GLU A 198 -10.34 18.37 -3.54
N ASP A 199 -10.69 19.39 -4.33
CA ASP A 199 -10.05 20.71 -4.29
C ASP A 199 -10.37 21.48 -3.00
N LEU A 200 -11.65 21.48 -2.57
CA LEU A 200 -12.09 22.10 -1.31
C LEU A 200 -11.37 21.49 -0.10
N ILE A 201 -11.26 20.15 -0.05
CA ILE A 201 -10.51 19.46 1.01
C ILE A 201 -9.03 19.87 0.98
N GLN A 202 -8.38 19.91 -0.18
CA GLN A 202 -6.98 20.38 -0.24
C GLN A 202 -6.85 21.84 0.22
N ALA A 203 -7.71 22.73 -0.25
CA ALA A 203 -7.67 24.16 0.07
C ALA A 203 -7.82 24.38 1.59
N PHE A 204 -8.83 23.75 2.21
CA PHE A 204 -9.06 23.76 3.65
C PHE A 204 -7.84 23.25 4.42
N LEU A 205 -7.33 22.05 4.10
CA LEU A 205 -6.19 21.47 4.81
C LEU A 205 -4.93 22.33 4.68
N THR A 206 -4.71 22.90 3.50
CA THR A 206 -3.60 23.83 3.26
C THR A 206 -3.76 25.09 4.11
N LYS A 207 -4.97 25.68 4.17
CA LYS A 207 -5.31 26.83 5.02
C LYS A 207 -4.99 26.53 6.50
N LEU A 208 -5.34 25.35 7.01
CA LEU A 208 -5.04 24.94 8.39
C LEU A 208 -3.53 24.83 8.69
N ILE A 209 -2.74 24.36 7.72
CA ILE A 209 -1.27 24.22 7.85
C ILE A 209 -0.60 25.60 7.78
N THR A 210 -1.09 26.48 6.90
CA THR A 210 -0.52 27.82 6.66
C THR A 210 -1.16 28.91 7.53
N ASP A 211 -1.72 28.53 8.66
CA ASP A 211 -2.32 29.44 9.63
C ASP A 211 -1.25 29.99 10.58
N GLU A 212 -1.24 31.31 10.77
CA GLU A 212 -0.38 32.00 11.74
C GLU A 212 -1.07 32.16 13.12
N SER A 213 -2.31 31.69 13.27
CA SER A 213 -3.06 31.64 14.53
C SER A 213 -2.59 30.49 15.43
N VAL A 214 -1.92 30.83 16.53
CA VAL A 214 -1.26 29.87 17.43
C VAL A 214 -2.23 29.08 18.31
N THR A 215 -3.46 29.57 18.50
CA THR A 215 -4.34 29.02 19.54
C THR A 215 -5.04 27.76 19.08
N ALA A 216 -4.92 26.68 19.84
CA ALA A 216 -5.69 25.45 19.62
C ALA A 216 -7.22 25.66 19.70
N ARG A 217 -7.70 26.79 20.19
CA ARG A 217 -9.12 27.18 20.14
C ARG A 217 -9.56 27.77 18.79
N LYS A 218 -8.66 28.05 17.85
CA LYS A 218 -8.97 28.71 16.56
C LYS A 218 -8.51 27.94 15.34
N ASN A 219 -7.45 27.15 15.47
CA ASN A 219 -6.95 26.30 14.39
C ASN A 219 -7.44 24.85 14.57
N PRO A 220 -8.33 24.32 13.71
CA PRO A 220 -8.81 22.93 13.78
C PRO A 220 -7.74 21.84 13.83
N LEU A 221 -6.58 22.03 13.18
CA LEU A 221 -5.51 21.03 13.16
C LEU A 221 -4.77 20.96 14.50
N LEU A 222 -4.50 22.11 15.12
CA LEU A 222 -3.90 22.17 16.45
C LEU A 222 -4.90 21.76 17.55
N TRP A 223 -6.17 22.12 17.41
CA TRP A 223 -7.29 21.63 18.23
C TRP A 223 -7.36 20.10 18.22
N TRP A 224 -7.38 19.50 17.03
CA TRP A 224 -7.46 18.07 16.85
C TRP A 224 -6.21 17.35 17.38
N THR A 225 -5.01 17.92 17.15
CA THR A 225 -3.78 17.39 17.75
C THR A 225 -3.86 17.39 19.28
N SER A 226 -4.42 18.44 19.88
CA SER A 226 -4.63 18.53 21.34
C SER A 226 -5.60 17.46 21.85
N ILE A 227 -6.67 17.17 21.11
CA ILE A 227 -7.59 16.06 21.41
C ILE A 227 -6.87 14.70 21.36
N LEU A 228 -6.07 14.44 20.32
CA LEU A 228 -5.31 13.19 20.20
C LEU A 228 -4.29 13.03 21.34
N VAL A 229 -3.62 14.10 21.75
CA VAL A 229 -2.68 14.09 22.87
C VAL A 229 -3.39 13.87 24.21
N ARG A 230 -4.47 14.63 24.50
CA ARG A 230 -5.27 14.49 25.73
C ARG A 230 -5.88 13.08 25.85
N SER A 231 -6.34 12.53 24.74
CA SER A 231 -6.82 11.15 24.64
C SER A 231 -5.73 10.15 25.02
N ALA A 232 -4.51 10.28 24.45
CA ALA A 232 -3.42 9.34 24.72
C ALA A 232 -2.96 9.28 26.20
N ILE A 233 -3.00 10.40 26.92
CA ILE A 233 -2.67 10.48 28.36
C ILE A 233 -3.85 10.15 29.30
N SER A 234 -5.04 9.83 28.76
CA SER A 234 -6.19 9.47 29.60
C SER A 234 -5.96 8.10 30.26
N ASP A 235 -5.94 8.08 31.60
CA ASP A 235 -5.71 6.86 32.40
C ASP A 235 -6.88 5.88 32.37
N ASP A 236 -8.06 6.39 32.06
CA ASP A 236 -9.29 5.60 32.02
C ASP A 236 -9.36 4.78 30.72
N ARG A 237 -8.79 3.57 30.77
CA ARG A 237 -8.80 2.62 29.64
C ARG A 237 -10.21 2.22 29.18
N GLU A 238 -11.23 2.37 30.03
CA GLU A 238 -12.62 2.10 29.68
C GLU A 238 -13.34 3.34 29.08
N LYS A 239 -12.79 4.55 29.27
CA LYS A 239 -13.38 5.83 28.79
C LYS A 239 -12.53 6.63 27.79
N ASP A 240 -11.38 6.14 27.31
CA ASP A 240 -10.62 6.79 26.24
C ASP A 240 -11.26 6.53 24.85
N PHE A 241 -12.46 7.05 24.64
CA PHE A 241 -13.33 6.73 23.49
C PHE A 241 -12.79 7.16 22.12
N ILE A 242 -11.78 8.05 22.08
CA ILE A 242 -11.21 8.60 20.85
C ILE A 242 -10.04 7.73 20.37
N SER A 243 -9.05 7.48 21.22
CA SER A 243 -7.83 6.75 20.82
C SER A 243 -7.85 5.26 21.14
N ARG A 244 -8.52 4.85 22.21
CA ARG A 244 -8.55 3.45 22.69
C ARG A 244 -9.93 2.82 22.71
N GLY A 245 -10.99 3.59 22.48
CA GLY A 245 -12.37 3.16 22.64
C GLY A 245 -12.74 2.00 21.72
N THR A 246 -13.28 0.93 22.31
CA THR A 246 -13.87 -0.23 21.62
C THR A 246 -15.24 0.08 20.97
N ILE A 247 -15.38 1.29 20.41
CA ILE A 247 -16.55 1.66 19.63
C ILE A 247 -16.42 1.05 18.23
N SER A 248 -17.26 0.06 17.96
CA SER A 248 -17.44 -0.55 16.64
C SER A 248 -17.55 0.53 15.54
N MET A 249 -16.58 0.53 14.61
CA MET A 249 -16.40 1.50 13.51
C MET A 249 -15.75 2.86 13.86
N ASN A 250 -14.92 2.93 14.92
CA ASN A 250 -13.99 4.05 15.12
C ASN A 250 -13.19 4.33 13.83
N MET A 251 -12.98 5.61 13.50
CA MET A 251 -12.14 6.01 12.37
C MET A 251 -10.66 5.95 12.68
N LEU A 252 -10.29 6.19 13.94
CA LEU A 252 -8.91 6.19 14.38
C LEU A 252 -8.45 4.74 14.64
N PRO A 253 -7.33 4.31 14.03
CA PRO A 253 -6.79 2.98 14.20
C PRO A 253 -6.20 2.82 15.61
N PRO A 254 -6.58 1.75 16.35
CA PRO A 254 -6.11 1.52 17.72
C PRO A 254 -4.61 1.18 17.79
N ASP A 255 -4.00 0.68 16.72
CA ASP A 255 -2.60 0.23 16.69
C ASP A 255 -1.58 1.38 16.47
N VAL A 256 -2.03 2.62 16.31
CA VAL A 256 -1.14 3.79 16.11
C VAL A 256 -1.00 4.59 17.42
N ALA A 257 0.18 4.52 18.03
CA ALA A 257 0.58 5.31 19.20
C ALA A 257 0.70 6.82 18.90
N ILE A 258 0.65 7.67 19.93
CA ILE A 258 0.56 9.14 19.78
C ILE A 258 1.66 9.73 18.88
N ARG A 259 2.92 9.29 19.04
CA ARG A 259 4.02 9.70 18.17
C ARG A 259 3.73 9.43 16.69
N GLY A 260 3.22 8.25 16.34
CA GLY A 260 2.87 7.89 14.97
C GLY A 260 1.72 8.72 14.40
N ARG A 261 0.80 9.19 15.25
CA ARG A 261 -0.29 10.10 14.87
C ARG A 261 0.23 11.50 14.54
N VAL A 262 1.16 12.01 15.33
CA VAL A 262 1.83 13.30 15.09
C VAL A 262 2.75 13.22 13.86
N GLU A 263 3.45 12.10 13.65
CA GLU A 263 4.22 11.82 12.42
C GLU A 263 3.31 11.82 11.17
N ALA A 264 2.10 11.25 11.25
CA ALA A 264 1.14 11.25 10.15
C ALA A 264 0.64 12.67 9.78
N ILE A 265 0.49 13.56 10.77
CA ILE A 265 0.18 14.97 10.51
C ILE A 265 1.37 15.63 9.80
N GLY A 266 2.58 15.53 10.36
CA GLY A 266 3.79 16.10 9.75
C GLY A 266 4.10 15.56 8.36
N HIS A 267 3.77 14.30 8.08
CA HIS A 267 3.91 13.67 6.76
C HIS A 267 3.03 14.35 5.71
N TYR A 268 1.71 14.41 5.95
CA TYR A 268 0.79 15.01 4.98
C TYR A 268 0.93 16.51 4.84
N SER A 269 1.38 17.22 5.88
CA SER A 269 1.75 18.63 5.75
C SER A 269 2.89 18.84 4.74
N LYS A 270 3.88 17.93 4.68
CA LYS A 270 4.94 18.00 3.65
C LYS A 270 4.39 17.77 2.24
N VAL A 271 3.47 16.81 2.07
CA VAL A 271 2.80 16.54 0.78
C VAL A 271 2.01 17.76 0.30
N LEU A 272 1.17 18.34 1.17
CA LEU A 272 0.31 19.48 0.84
C LEU A 272 1.10 20.78 0.58
N ILE A 273 2.14 21.07 1.38
CA ILE A 273 2.97 22.25 1.16
C ILE A 273 3.83 22.13 -0.11
N LEU A 274 4.25 20.94 -0.50
CA LEU A 274 4.99 20.72 -1.75
C LEU A 274 4.14 21.09 -2.98
N ASP A 275 2.86 20.70 -3.00
CA ASP A 275 1.92 21.09 -4.05
C ASP A 275 1.55 22.59 -3.99
N LYS A 276 1.20 23.10 -2.80
CA LYS A 276 0.92 24.53 -2.57
C LYS A 276 2.06 25.41 -3.08
N ALA A 277 3.30 25.09 -2.75
CA ALA A 277 4.47 25.85 -3.17
C ALA A 277 4.64 25.85 -4.69
N PHE A 278 4.29 24.75 -5.38
CA PHE A 278 4.33 24.71 -6.84
C PHE A 278 3.19 25.51 -7.48
N MET A 279 1.95 25.28 -7.05
CA MET A 279 0.76 25.92 -7.60
C MET A 279 0.73 27.43 -7.31
N GLY A 280 1.01 27.84 -6.07
CA GLY A 280 1.08 29.24 -5.67
C GLY A 280 2.25 30.02 -6.30
N TRP A 281 3.31 29.33 -6.72
CA TRP A 281 4.42 29.95 -7.45
C TRP A 281 4.10 30.24 -8.91
N ARG A 282 3.28 29.38 -9.53
CA ARG A 282 2.82 29.50 -10.93
C ARG A 282 1.77 30.60 -11.09
N THR A 283 0.77 30.65 -10.21
CA THR A 283 -0.44 31.46 -10.43
C THR A 283 -0.18 32.97 -10.42
N GLY A 284 -0.63 33.67 -11.46
CA GLY A 284 -0.72 35.13 -11.49
C GLY A 284 0.59 35.87 -11.76
N ARG A 285 1.62 35.18 -12.27
CA ARG A 285 2.91 35.76 -12.61
C ARG A 285 3.43 35.20 -13.95
N PRO A 286 3.24 35.91 -15.08
CA PRO A 286 3.58 35.40 -16.41
C PRO A 286 5.07 35.02 -16.58
N ASP A 287 5.98 35.67 -15.85
CA ASP A 287 7.40 35.32 -15.80
C ASP A 287 7.68 33.96 -15.16
N ARG A 288 6.82 33.53 -14.22
CA ARG A 288 6.93 32.25 -13.52
C ARG A 288 6.13 31.14 -14.20
N GLU A 289 5.04 31.46 -14.89
CA GLU A 289 4.25 30.47 -15.63
C GLU A 289 5.12 29.73 -16.66
N VAL A 290 5.97 30.45 -17.41
CA VAL A 290 6.92 29.84 -18.36
C VAL A 290 7.98 28.97 -17.67
N LEU A 291 8.45 29.37 -16.48
CA LEU A 291 9.41 28.58 -15.69
C LEU A 291 8.75 27.36 -15.03
N ALA A 292 7.46 27.46 -14.69
CA ALA A 292 6.66 26.38 -14.11
C ALA A 292 6.32 25.32 -15.16
N GLU A 293 6.06 25.69 -16.41
CA GLU A 293 5.86 24.74 -17.50
C GLU A 293 7.13 23.88 -17.72
N ALA A 294 8.31 24.50 -17.70
CA ALA A 294 9.58 23.77 -17.80
C ALA A 294 9.80 22.79 -16.63
N ILE A 295 9.44 23.19 -15.40
CA ILE A 295 9.51 22.29 -14.23
C ILE A 295 8.45 21.19 -14.31
N ALA A 296 7.23 21.51 -14.76
CA ALA A 296 6.17 20.53 -14.96
C ALA A 296 6.56 19.47 -16.00
N GLN A 297 7.24 19.87 -17.07
CA GLN A 297 7.82 18.94 -18.04
C GLN A 297 8.86 18.03 -17.38
N ASP A 298 9.88 18.58 -16.72
CA ASP A 298 10.93 17.82 -16.01
C ASP A 298 10.37 16.85 -14.93
N LEU A 299 9.23 17.19 -14.32
CA LEU A 299 8.51 16.33 -13.37
C LEU A 299 7.70 15.24 -14.08
N ASN A 300 7.07 15.55 -15.21
CA ASN A 300 6.24 14.61 -15.97
C ASN A 300 7.05 13.60 -16.79
N GLU A 301 8.34 13.84 -17.01
CA GLU A 301 9.28 12.86 -17.57
C GLU A 301 9.65 11.73 -16.60
N VAL A 302 9.27 11.82 -15.31
CA VAL A 302 9.56 10.79 -14.31
C VAL A 302 8.52 9.67 -14.34
N ASP A 303 8.99 8.46 -14.55
CA ASP A 303 8.20 7.24 -14.39
C ASP A 303 8.07 6.84 -12.90
N ASN A 304 6.83 6.76 -12.44
CA ASN A 304 6.45 6.32 -11.10
C ASN A 304 5.67 4.97 -11.12
N GLU A 305 5.71 4.20 -12.21
CA GLU A 305 5.09 2.87 -12.27
C GLU A 305 5.58 1.93 -11.16
N TRP A 306 6.82 2.13 -10.69
CA TRP A 306 7.42 1.40 -9.57
C TRP A 306 6.57 1.41 -8.28
N LEU A 307 5.77 2.46 -8.06
CA LEU A 307 4.84 2.56 -6.92
C LEU A 307 3.80 1.42 -6.89
N ASN A 308 3.52 0.78 -8.03
CA ASN A 308 2.50 -0.25 -8.17
C ASN A 308 3.05 -1.69 -8.09
N ILE A 309 4.37 -1.87 -7.89
CA ILE A 309 5.03 -3.18 -7.88
C ILE A 309 4.96 -3.77 -6.45
N GLU A 310 4.28 -4.91 -6.24
CA GLU A 310 4.11 -5.50 -4.89
C GLU A 310 5.46 -5.81 -4.17
N ASP A 311 6.48 -6.25 -4.92
CA ASP A 311 7.75 -6.79 -4.39
C ASP A 311 9.00 -5.99 -4.85
N GLY A 312 8.84 -4.71 -5.22
CA GLY A 312 9.92 -3.88 -5.78
C GLY A 312 10.67 -3.03 -4.74
N PRO A 313 11.98 -2.77 -4.88
CA PRO A 313 12.67 -1.78 -4.05
C PRO A 313 12.31 -0.36 -4.48
N ARG A 314 12.22 0.58 -3.52
CA ARG A 314 12.25 2.03 -3.79
C ARG A 314 13.54 2.37 -4.58
N PRO A 315 13.48 3.15 -5.68
CA PRO A 315 14.68 3.60 -6.39
C PRO A 315 15.65 4.34 -5.47
N ASP A 316 16.96 4.08 -5.58
CA ASP A 316 17.97 4.79 -4.78
C ASP A 316 18.08 6.25 -5.24
N ASP A 317 17.78 7.19 -4.34
CA ASP A 317 17.89 8.64 -4.55
C ASP A 317 19.28 9.12 -4.98
N ARG A 318 20.34 8.32 -4.79
CA ARG A 318 21.68 8.58 -5.31
C ARG A 318 21.79 8.42 -6.83
N LEU A 319 20.83 7.71 -7.44
CA LEU A 319 20.75 7.52 -8.90
C LEU A 319 20.02 8.67 -9.59
N ASP A 320 19.39 9.60 -8.86
CA ASP A 320 18.76 10.78 -9.44
C ASP A 320 19.81 11.76 -9.98
N ARG A 321 20.00 11.74 -11.30
CA ARG A 321 20.99 12.56 -12.01
C ARG A 321 20.54 14.01 -12.21
N ARG A 322 19.33 14.40 -11.79
CA ARG A 322 18.79 15.75 -11.98
C ARG A 322 19.49 16.74 -11.05
N THR A 323 20.42 17.52 -11.62
CA THR A 323 21.26 18.46 -10.86
C THR A 323 20.51 19.70 -10.33
N CYS A 324 19.31 19.97 -10.87
CA CYS A 324 18.48 21.14 -10.57
C CYS A 324 19.26 22.47 -10.69
N GLN A 325 20.06 22.61 -11.76
CA GLN A 325 20.93 23.77 -11.98
C GLN A 325 20.36 24.84 -12.92
N SER A 326 19.22 24.57 -13.58
CA SER A 326 18.54 25.56 -14.43
C SER A 326 18.06 26.77 -13.61
N PRO A 327 17.86 27.95 -14.22
CA PRO A 327 17.31 29.12 -13.52
C PRO A 327 15.96 28.82 -12.86
N ALA A 328 15.07 28.10 -13.55
CA ALA A 328 13.77 27.66 -13.02
C ALA A 328 13.95 26.84 -11.74
N TRP A 329 14.75 25.77 -11.78
CA TRP A 329 15.00 24.91 -10.62
C TRP A 329 15.68 25.64 -9.45
N LYS A 330 16.60 26.58 -9.72
CA LYS A 330 17.23 27.38 -8.66
C LYS A 330 16.24 28.29 -7.94
N ILE A 331 15.32 28.91 -8.67
CA ILE A 331 14.26 29.75 -8.10
C ILE A 331 13.25 28.88 -7.33
N MET A 332 12.84 27.73 -7.90
CA MET A 332 11.93 26.78 -7.27
C MET A 332 12.49 26.21 -5.97
N LEU A 333 13.74 25.72 -5.94
CA LEU A 333 14.37 25.21 -4.73
C LEU A 333 14.44 26.26 -3.61
N LYS A 334 14.78 27.51 -3.97
CA LYS A 334 14.78 28.62 -3.00
C LYS A 334 13.36 28.94 -2.50
N HIS A 335 12.34 28.81 -3.36
CA HIS A 335 10.95 29.02 -2.95
C HIS A 335 10.45 27.89 -2.04
N LEU A 336 10.77 26.63 -2.34
CA LEU A 336 10.47 25.48 -1.47
C LEU A 336 11.13 25.62 -0.08
N GLU A 337 12.38 26.09 -0.04
CA GLU A 337 13.08 26.38 1.21
C GLU A 337 12.38 27.48 2.02
N GLN A 338 11.86 28.52 1.35
CA GLN A 338 11.10 29.60 1.98
C GLN A 338 9.75 29.12 2.52
N GLU A 339 8.95 28.44 1.71
CA GLU A 339 7.65 27.88 2.10
C GLU A 339 7.80 26.84 3.23
N GLY A 340 8.80 25.97 3.14
CA GLY A 340 9.11 24.99 4.18
C GLY A 340 9.54 25.65 5.49
N CYS A 341 10.45 26.63 5.46
CA CYS A 341 10.81 27.39 6.65
C CYS A 341 9.64 28.18 7.26
N GLN A 342 8.71 28.67 6.44
CA GLN A 342 7.57 29.45 6.90
C GLN A 342 6.46 28.59 7.52
N TRP A 343 6.18 27.40 6.94
CA TRP A 343 4.97 26.62 7.23
C TRP A 343 5.21 25.20 7.78
N LEU A 344 6.43 24.67 7.72
CA LEU A 344 6.76 23.33 8.22
C LEU A 344 7.87 23.31 9.29
N GLY A 345 8.70 24.35 9.31
CA GLY A 345 9.83 24.47 10.23
C GLY A 345 9.45 24.81 11.67
N GLN A 346 10.48 24.96 12.50
CA GLN A 346 10.35 25.27 13.94
C GLN A 346 10.00 26.75 14.21
N LYS A 347 9.28 27.43 13.31
CA LYS A 347 8.82 28.80 13.52
C LYS A 347 7.77 28.78 14.65
N GLU A 348 8.18 29.22 15.84
CA GLU A 348 7.27 29.46 16.97
C GLU A 348 6.06 30.26 16.50
N ARG A 349 4.89 30.03 17.12
CA ARG A 349 3.64 30.71 16.76
C ARG A 349 3.13 30.36 15.35
N THR A 350 3.36 29.12 14.91
CA THR A 350 2.66 28.52 13.77
C THR A 350 2.08 27.16 14.18
N THR A 351 0.96 26.78 13.58
CA THR A 351 0.31 25.47 13.83
C THR A 351 1.30 24.31 13.70
N MET A 352 2.06 24.27 12.60
CA MET A 352 3.06 23.22 12.40
C MET A 352 4.27 23.36 13.32
N GLY A 353 4.70 24.56 13.70
CA GLY A 353 5.78 24.75 14.66
C GLY A 353 5.47 24.11 16.02
N GLU A 354 4.23 24.23 16.51
CA GLU A 354 3.80 23.61 17.76
C GLU A 354 3.69 22.09 17.67
N ILE A 355 3.14 21.57 16.56
CA ILE A 355 3.07 20.13 16.26
C ILE A 355 4.49 19.54 16.12
N ARG A 356 5.42 20.31 15.54
CA ARG A 356 6.83 19.97 15.37
C ARG A 356 7.59 19.97 16.70
N ARG A 357 7.28 20.90 17.60
CA ARG A 357 7.81 20.94 18.98
C ARG A 357 7.44 19.68 19.75
N LEU A 358 6.17 19.27 19.69
CA LEU A 358 5.68 18.00 20.25
C LEU A 358 6.41 16.79 19.66
N LEU A 359 6.45 16.67 18.33
CA LEU A 359 7.09 15.53 17.66
C LEU A 359 8.58 15.40 18.03
N SER A 360 9.29 16.54 18.10
CA SER A 360 10.70 16.57 18.45
C SER A 360 10.94 16.16 19.91
N ALA A 361 10.02 16.50 20.82
CA ALA A 361 10.09 16.07 22.22
C ALA A 361 9.77 14.57 22.38
N LEU A 362 8.74 14.05 21.70
CA LEU A 362 8.42 12.61 21.69
C LEU A 362 9.55 11.74 21.13
N ARG A 363 10.27 12.22 20.11
CA ARG A 363 11.47 11.53 19.59
C ARG A 363 12.61 11.49 20.61
N ARG A 364 12.86 12.59 21.33
CA ARG A 364 13.89 12.64 22.39
C ARG A 364 13.58 11.73 23.57
N ALA A 365 12.30 11.62 23.98
CA ALA A 365 11.91 10.71 25.06
C ALA A 365 12.29 9.25 24.75
N LYS A 366 12.08 8.81 23.50
CA LYS A 366 12.50 7.47 23.04
C LYS A 366 14.02 7.28 23.04
N GLU A 367 14.80 8.30 22.69
CA GLU A 367 16.27 8.20 22.71
C GLU A 367 16.85 8.09 24.12
N VAL A 368 16.14 8.56 25.16
CA VAL A 368 16.57 8.39 26.56
C VAL A 368 16.41 6.94 26.99
N ASP A 369 15.25 6.33 26.73
CA ASP A 369 14.98 4.89 26.96
C ASP A 369 16.00 3.99 26.23
N GLU A 370 16.28 4.27 24.95
CA GLU A 370 17.27 3.48 24.18
C GLU A 370 18.70 3.64 24.73
N ARG A 371 19.08 4.83 25.23
CA ARG A 371 20.41 5.06 25.83
C ARG A 371 20.55 4.50 27.24
N GLU A 372 19.49 4.50 28.04
CA GLU A 372 19.48 3.85 29.36
C GLU A 372 19.51 2.32 29.22
N GLY A 373 18.93 1.78 28.14
CA GLY A 373 19.09 0.37 27.73
C GLY A 373 20.47 0.00 27.14
N GLU A 374 21.25 0.96 26.64
CA GLU A 374 22.56 0.73 25.97
C GLU A 374 23.79 0.91 26.88
N VAL A 375 23.65 0.93 28.21
CA VAL A 375 24.79 0.91 29.15
C VAL A 375 25.40 -0.50 29.25
N GLY A 376 25.89 -1.04 28.13
CA GLY A 376 26.26 -2.46 28.03
C GLY A 376 27.07 -2.92 26.82
N THR A 377 27.73 -2.04 26.06
CA THR A 377 28.46 -2.46 24.83
C THR A 377 29.84 -1.83 24.72
N SER A 378 30.89 -2.65 24.66
CA SER A 378 32.27 -2.22 24.43
C SER A 378 32.46 -1.76 22.98
N VAL A 379 33.13 -0.61 22.79
CA VAL A 379 33.48 -0.11 21.45
C VAL A 379 34.88 -0.62 21.08
N ILE A 380 34.93 -1.51 20.07
CA ILE A 380 36.20 -2.01 19.52
C ILE A 380 36.84 -0.94 18.63
N CYS A 381 38.11 -0.61 18.89
CA CYS A 381 38.85 0.34 18.05
C CYS A 381 39.12 -0.26 16.65
N ARG A 382 38.69 0.46 15.60
CA ARG A 382 38.58 -0.08 14.24
C ARG A 382 39.91 -0.37 13.53
N ASP A 383 41.03 0.14 14.06
CA ASP A 383 42.36 -0.04 13.49
C ASP A 383 43.19 -1.14 14.17
N CYS A 384 42.81 -1.62 15.37
CA CYS A 384 43.62 -2.56 16.16
C CYS A 384 42.87 -3.70 16.88
N LEU A 385 41.53 -3.73 16.82
CA LEU A 385 40.68 -4.87 17.24
C LEU A 385 40.86 -5.39 18.69
N LEU A 386 41.41 -4.58 19.59
CA LEU A 386 41.51 -4.90 21.02
C LEU A 386 40.54 -4.06 21.86
N GLU A 387 39.88 -4.69 22.82
CA GLU A 387 39.02 -4.02 23.80
C GLU A 387 39.87 -3.23 24.81
N VAL A 388 39.54 -1.95 25.01
CA VAL A 388 40.16 -1.10 26.04
C VAL A 388 39.18 -0.91 27.19
N ALA A 389 39.35 -1.67 28.26
CA ALA A 389 38.54 -1.54 29.47
C ALA A 389 38.99 -0.33 30.30
N THR A 390 38.22 0.77 30.25
CA THR A 390 38.39 1.90 31.17
C THR A 390 37.78 1.59 32.54
N THR A 391 38.63 1.27 33.51
CA THR A 391 38.20 0.99 34.89
C THR A 391 37.90 2.28 35.66
N GLN A 392 36.64 2.48 36.05
CA GLN A 392 36.27 3.24 37.24
C GLN A 392 35.29 2.43 38.10
N LYS A 393 35.57 2.33 39.40
CA LYS A 393 34.71 1.63 40.36
C LYS A 393 33.55 2.54 40.79
N PRO A 394 32.28 2.09 40.72
CA PRO A 394 31.23 2.70 41.51
C PRO A 394 31.36 2.25 42.98
N ASN A 395 31.03 3.16 43.90
CA ASN A 395 31.04 2.88 45.33
C ASN A 395 29.71 2.22 45.74
N VAL A 396 29.74 1.38 46.78
CA VAL A 396 28.57 0.60 47.20
C VAL A 396 27.60 1.45 48.01
N ALA A 397 26.33 1.51 47.56
CA ALA A 397 25.10 1.32 48.34
C ALA A 397 23.91 2.12 47.76
N GLU A 398 22.95 1.46 47.11
CA GLU A 398 21.57 1.36 47.61
C GLU A 398 20.75 0.34 46.79
N GLN A 399 19.61 -0.06 47.37
CA GLN A 399 18.66 -1.05 46.85
C GLN A 399 17.94 -0.49 45.60
N THR A 400 17.29 -1.24 44.70
CA THR A 400 16.57 -2.53 44.84
C THR A 400 16.31 -3.15 43.45
N ALA A 401 16.09 -4.47 43.38
CA ALA A 401 15.37 -5.18 42.31
C ALA A 401 15.65 -4.77 40.83
N VAL A 402 16.71 -5.32 40.24
CA VAL A 402 16.84 -5.39 38.76
C VAL A 402 15.89 -6.46 38.24
N GLU A 403 14.89 -6.06 37.46
CA GLU A 403 13.97 -6.98 36.78
C GLU A 403 14.71 -7.63 35.60
N GLN A 404 15.32 -8.80 35.86
CA GLN A 404 15.91 -9.62 34.80
C GLN A 404 14.82 -9.99 33.79
N ALA A 405 15.05 -9.71 32.50
CA ALA A 405 14.17 -10.17 31.44
C ALA A 405 14.07 -11.70 31.49
N VAL A 406 12.95 -12.21 32.02
CA VAL A 406 12.77 -13.64 32.32
C VAL A 406 12.66 -14.39 31.00
N LEU A 407 13.77 -14.95 30.53
CA LEU A 407 13.76 -15.86 29.39
C LEU A 407 12.88 -17.08 29.74
N PRO A 408 11.92 -17.46 28.88
CA PRO A 408 11.01 -18.55 29.18
C PRO A 408 11.77 -19.85 29.40
N ASN A 409 11.46 -20.54 30.50
CA ASN A 409 12.13 -21.78 30.87
C ASN A 409 12.00 -22.83 29.74
N GLY A 410 13.14 -23.23 29.15
CA GLY A 410 13.19 -24.20 28.05
C GLY A 410 12.47 -25.52 28.33
N ARG A 411 12.37 -25.93 29.61
CA ARG A 411 11.57 -27.09 30.04
C ARG A 411 10.07 -26.89 29.79
N ALA A 412 9.53 -25.72 30.10
CA ALA A 412 8.11 -25.41 29.91
C ALA A 412 7.77 -25.29 28.42
N ILE A 413 8.69 -24.73 27.63
CA ILE A 413 8.60 -24.70 26.16
C ILE A 413 8.60 -26.12 25.60
N TYR A 414 9.58 -26.95 25.95
CA TYR A 414 9.67 -28.33 25.44
C TYR A 414 8.37 -29.11 25.72
N ILE A 415 7.86 -29.06 26.95
CA ILE A 415 6.60 -29.73 27.32
C ILE A 415 5.39 -29.21 26.51
N ALA A 416 5.35 -27.92 26.18
CA ALA A 416 4.23 -27.32 25.42
C ALA A 416 4.28 -27.61 23.91
N PHE A 417 5.47 -27.92 23.36
CA PHE A 417 5.70 -28.06 21.91
C PHE A 417 6.11 -29.47 21.45
N LYS A 418 6.52 -30.37 22.35
CA LYS A 418 7.00 -31.74 22.02
C LYS A 418 6.01 -32.58 21.19
N ASP A 419 4.70 -32.42 21.40
CA ASP A 419 3.67 -33.21 20.73
C ASP A 419 3.23 -32.58 19.39
N SER A 420 4.01 -31.62 18.86
CA SER A 420 3.72 -30.94 17.60
C SER A 420 4.42 -31.63 16.41
N PRO A 421 3.66 -32.16 15.42
CA PRO A 421 4.24 -32.87 14.27
C PRO A 421 5.13 -32.01 13.35
N TRP A 422 5.14 -30.69 13.56
CA TRP A 422 6.01 -29.76 12.84
C TRP A 422 7.38 -29.67 13.51
N PHE A 423 7.42 -29.44 14.83
CA PHE A 423 8.69 -29.33 15.58
C PHE A 423 9.48 -30.63 15.57
N SER A 424 8.81 -31.80 15.55
CA SER A 424 9.46 -33.12 15.43
C SER A 424 9.96 -33.47 14.02
N LYS A 425 9.74 -32.60 13.01
CA LYS A 425 10.23 -32.74 11.63
C LYS A 425 11.15 -31.59 11.21
N ALA A 426 11.33 -30.60 12.07
CA ALA A 426 12.00 -29.34 11.82
C ALA A 426 13.50 -29.34 12.20
N SER A 427 14.04 -30.47 12.69
CA SER A 427 15.45 -30.60 13.07
C SER A 427 16.38 -30.64 11.86
N GLY A 428 17.49 -29.90 11.93
CA GLY A 428 18.55 -29.92 10.91
C GLY A 428 18.34 -28.97 9.73
N GLU A 429 17.19 -28.31 9.61
CA GLU A 429 16.96 -27.25 8.64
C GLU A 429 17.27 -25.87 9.24
N CYS A 430 17.95 -25.00 8.49
CA CYS A 430 18.17 -23.60 8.86
C CYS A 430 16.86 -22.78 8.76
N LEU A 431 15.98 -22.95 9.75
CA LEU A 431 14.65 -22.35 9.77
C LEU A 431 14.69 -20.86 10.12
N ASN A 432 13.96 -20.08 9.33
CA ASN A 432 13.78 -18.65 9.58
C ASN A 432 12.75 -18.38 10.70
N ASP A 433 12.91 -17.24 11.36
CA ASP A 433 12.09 -16.80 12.50
C ASP A 433 10.60 -16.68 12.14
N TYR A 434 10.28 -16.42 10.87
CA TYR A 434 8.91 -16.34 10.36
C TYR A 434 8.21 -17.71 10.37
N SER A 435 8.90 -18.79 9.99
CA SER A 435 8.38 -20.16 10.05
C SER A 435 8.09 -20.58 11.50
N ILE A 436 9.04 -20.33 12.42
CA ILE A 436 8.88 -20.63 13.86
C ILE A 436 7.72 -19.81 14.45
N LYS A 437 7.65 -18.51 14.16
CA LYS A 437 6.54 -17.62 14.55
C LYS A 437 5.18 -18.12 14.06
N THR A 438 5.12 -18.59 12.82
CA THR A 438 3.89 -19.14 12.21
C THR A 438 3.48 -20.44 12.89
N ALA A 439 4.42 -21.35 13.19
CA ALA A 439 4.16 -22.58 13.94
C ALA A 439 3.63 -22.30 15.35
N ILE A 440 4.22 -21.33 16.08
CA ILE A 440 3.72 -20.88 17.41
C ILE A 440 2.27 -20.38 17.30
N LEU A 441 1.96 -19.53 16.32
CA LEU A 441 0.61 -18.98 16.14
C LEU A 441 -0.44 -20.03 15.78
N ILE A 442 -0.07 -21.06 15.01
CA ILE A 442 -0.94 -22.20 14.70
C ILE A 442 -1.14 -23.08 15.94
N TRP A 443 -0.08 -23.40 16.68
CA TRP A 443 -0.13 -24.28 17.85
C TRP A 443 -0.86 -23.62 19.04
N ARG A 444 -0.73 -22.29 19.20
CA ARG A 444 -1.49 -21.46 20.15
C ARG A 444 -3.01 -21.64 20.03
N LYS A 445 -3.54 -21.90 18.84
CA LYS A 445 -4.99 -22.14 18.64
C LYS A 445 -5.46 -23.49 19.20
N LYS A 446 -4.55 -24.46 19.37
CA LYS A 446 -4.86 -25.84 19.80
C LYS A 446 -4.42 -26.15 21.23
N ASN A 447 -3.34 -25.56 21.73
CA ASN A 447 -2.76 -25.91 23.03
C ASN A 447 -2.91 -24.77 24.08
N PRO A 448 -3.56 -25.01 25.24
CA PRO A 448 -3.68 -24.02 26.32
C PRO A 448 -2.35 -23.55 26.92
N SER A 449 -1.37 -24.46 27.09
CA SER A 449 -0.07 -24.14 27.69
C SER A 449 0.72 -23.16 26.83
N VAL A 450 0.62 -23.30 25.50
CA VAL A 450 1.20 -22.34 24.54
C VAL A 450 0.53 -20.97 24.62
N ARG A 451 -0.78 -20.90 24.91
CA ARG A 451 -1.47 -19.62 25.15
C ARG A 451 -0.97 -18.94 26.42
N HIS A 452 -0.62 -19.70 27.46
CA HIS A 452 0.00 -19.15 28.68
C HIS A 452 1.37 -18.57 28.37
N LEU A 453 2.27 -19.38 27.81
CA LEU A 453 3.64 -18.98 27.46
C LEU A 453 3.68 -17.75 26.55
N VAL A 454 2.80 -17.68 25.53
CA VAL A 454 2.72 -16.52 24.62
C VAL A 454 2.21 -15.25 25.31
N ARG A 455 1.36 -15.39 26.35
CA ARG A 455 0.86 -14.26 27.15
C ARG A 455 1.88 -13.76 28.16
N GLU A 456 2.70 -14.67 28.69
CA GLU A 456 3.66 -14.45 29.77
C GLU A 456 5.01 -13.92 29.27
N TYR A 457 5.52 -14.46 28.16
CA TYR A 457 6.86 -14.16 27.64
C TYR A 457 6.88 -13.50 26.26
N GLY A 458 5.72 -13.40 25.59
CA GLY A 458 5.61 -12.87 24.25
C GLY A 458 6.17 -13.79 23.15
N ILE A 459 5.83 -13.49 21.89
CA ILE A 459 6.18 -14.36 20.76
C ILE A 459 7.67 -14.28 20.42
N ALA A 460 8.31 -13.12 20.56
CA ALA A 460 9.72 -12.94 20.21
C ALA A 460 10.66 -13.81 21.07
N ALA A 461 10.53 -13.73 22.40
CA ALA A 461 11.35 -14.55 23.32
C ALA A 461 11.12 -16.06 23.12
N LEU A 462 9.89 -16.47 22.79
CA LEU A 462 9.58 -17.85 22.45
C LEU A 462 10.19 -18.29 21.11
N VAL A 463 10.25 -17.43 20.09
CA VAL A 463 10.94 -17.73 18.83
C VAL A 463 12.44 -17.93 19.08
N THR A 464 13.10 -17.02 19.80
CA THR A 464 14.52 -17.14 20.17
C THR A 464 14.80 -18.42 20.94
N SER A 465 13.95 -18.76 21.92
CA SER A 465 14.12 -19.94 22.76
C SER A 465 13.82 -21.25 22.02
N LEU A 466 12.78 -21.28 21.17
CA LEU A 466 12.47 -22.45 20.33
C LEU A 466 13.52 -22.68 19.25
N LYS A 467 14.14 -21.62 18.72
CA LYS A 467 15.24 -21.71 17.77
C LYS A 467 16.43 -22.43 18.40
N GLY A 468 16.90 -21.99 19.58
CA GLY A 468 17.95 -22.69 20.32
C GLY A 468 17.62 -24.15 20.65
N LEU A 469 16.35 -24.47 20.98
CA LEU A 469 15.93 -25.87 21.22
C LEU A 469 15.84 -26.71 19.92
N LEU A 470 15.61 -26.09 18.76
CA LEU A 470 15.63 -26.76 17.45
C LEU A 470 17.05 -26.97 16.95
N ASP A 471 17.93 -25.98 17.14
CA ASP A 471 19.37 -26.04 16.84
C ASP A 471 20.08 -27.14 17.69
N GLU A 472 19.56 -27.43 18.89
CA GLU A 472 20.01 -28.54 19.76
C GLU A 472 19.31 -29.90 19.44
N GLU A 473 18.50 -29.99 18.38
CA GLU A 473 17.74 -31.18 17.92
C GLU A 473 16.80 -31.84 18.97
N ILE A 474 16.46 -31.11 20.03
CA ILE A 474 15.75 -31.64 21.21
C ILE A 474 14.35 -32.19 20.89
N PHE A 475 13.71 -31.70 19.83
CA PHE A 475 12.39 -32.16 19.40
C PHE A 475 12.40 -33.42 18.54
N SER A 476 13.56 -33.85 18.03
CA SER A 476 13.69 -35.00 17.11
C SER A 476 14.50 -36.15 17.70
N SER A 477 15.37 -35.89 18.68
CA SER A 477 16.07 -36.93 19.43
C SER A 477 15.61 -37.00 20.88
N THR A 478 14.93 -38.09 21.24
CA THR A 478 14.55 -38.40 22.63
C THR A 478 15.78 -38.43 23.55
N ASP A 479 16.96 -38.83 23.04
CA ASP A 479 18.19 -38.87 23.82
C ASP A 479 18.87 -37.50 23.98
N ALA A 480 18.67 -36.57 23.03
CA ALA A 480 19.06 -35.16 23.22
C ALA A 480 18.18 -34.50 24.29
N ALA A 481 16.87 -34.73 24.26
CA ALA A 481 15.95 -34.27 25.28
C ALA A 481 16.26 -34.84 26.68
N ARG A 482 16.57 -36.15 26.79
CA ARG A 482 17.04 -36.78 28.03
C ARG A 482 18.31 -36.12 28.57
N ARG A 483 19.29 -35.84 27.70
CA ARG A 483 20.56 -35.19 28.09
C ARG A 483 20.39 -33.73 28.54
N ARG A 484 19.42 -32.99 27.98
CA ARG A 484 19.16 -31.58 28.35
C ARG A 484 18.24 -31.42 29.56
N PHE A 485 17.33 -32.36 29.77
CA PHE A 485 16.33 -32.34 30.86
C PHE A 485 16.34 -33.65 31.65
N LEU A 486 17.43 -33.90 32.39
CA LEU A 486 17.64 -35.12 33.20
C LEU A 486 16.44 -35.47 34.12
N ASP A 487 15.74 -34.48 34.66
CA ASP A 487 14.57 -34.67 35.55
C ASP A 487 13.27 -35.13 34.85
N LEU A 488 13.22 -35.21 33.52
CA LEU A 488 12.01 -35.64 32.80
C LEU A 488 11.90 -37.16 32.60
N PHE A 489 12.96 -37.92 32.89
CA PHE A 489 13.06 -39.34 32.56
C PHE A 489 13.72 -40.12 33.72
N SER A 490 12.94 -40.46 34.74
CA SER A 490 13.37 -41.40 35.79
C SER A 490 13.54 -42.83 35.24
N GLU A 491 14.32 -43.63 35.96
CA GLU A 491 14.79 -44.97 35.57
C GLU A 491 13.66 -46.00 35.31
N GLU A 492 14.03 -47.08 34.59
CA GLU A 492 13.18 -48.09 33.89
C GLU A 492 12.80 -47.63 32.46
N GLU A 493 13.32 -48.22 31.36
CA GLU A 493 13.87 -49.57 31.14
C GLU A 493 15.19 -49.57 30.31
N VAL A 494 16.01 -50.61 30.49
CA VAL A 494 17.19 -50.95 29.66
C VAL A 494 17.08 -52.41 29.23
N PRO A 495 17.10 -52.71 27.92
CA PRO A 495 18.29 -53.34 27.30
C PRO A 495 18.68 -52.62 26.00
N ARG A 496 19.92 -52.13 25.79
CA ARG A 496 21.25 -52.78 25.77
C ARG A 496 21.55 -53.55 24.46
N SER A 497 22.69 -53.17 23.85
CA SER A 497 23.63 -54.01 23.07
C SER A 497 23.29 -54.23 21.57
N GLU A 498 24.19 -54.15 20.56
CA GLU A 498 25.66 -53.94 20.42
C GLU A 498 25.93 -53.17 19.10
N ALA A 499 26.81 -52.17 18.99
CA ALA A 499 28.29 -52.16 19.08
C ALA A 499 29.04 -52.81 17.88
N GLY A 500 29.89 -52.00 17.24
CA GLY A 500 30.76 -52.35 16.09
C GLY A 500 30.97 -51.10 15.22
N HIS A 501 32.00 -50.27 15.42
CA HIS A 501 33.40 -50.46 14.96
C HIS A 501 33.48 -50.71 13.44
N GLY A 502 34.18 -49.91 12.62
CA GLY A 502 34.92 -48.67 12.86
C GLY A 502 35.90 -48.32 11.71
N THR A 503 36.42 -47.09 11.71
CA THR A 503 37.69 -46.64 11.09
C THR A 503 37.98 -46.77 9.57
N MET A 504 38.02 -45.59 8.94
CA MET A 504 39.17 -45.00 8.19
C MET A 504 39.64 -45.50 6.80
N ALA A 505 40.11 -44.49 6.03
CA ALA A 505 41.20 -44.51 5.03
C ALA A 505 40.91 -45.20 3.67
N GLU A 506 41.48 -44.80 2.53
CA GLU A 506 42.28 -43.62 2.12
C GLU A 506 42.44 -43.62 0.57
N LEU A 507 42.86 -42.49 -0.04
CA LEU A 507 43.57 -42.39 -1.35
C LEU A 507 42.85 -42.90 -2.64
N GLN A 508 43.14 -42.43 -3.87
CA GLN A 508 43.65 -41.13 -4.37
C GLN A 508 43.54 -41.05 -5.92
N SER A 509 43.25 -39.85 -6.44
CA SER A 509 43.93 -39.18 -7.58
C SER A 509 43.77 -39.61 -9.07
N ALA A 510 43.83 -38.56 -9.93
CA ALA A 510 44.29 -38.51 -11.34
C ALA A 510 43.40 -39.11 -12.45
N LYS A 511 43.23 -38.57 -13.68
CA LYS A 511 43.72 -37.39 -14.46
C LYS A 511 42.92 -37.33 -15.82
N GLN A 512 42.94 -36.36 -16.75
CA GLN A 512 43.25 -34.90 -16.84
C GLN A 512 43.09 -34.41 -18.31
N GLY A 513 42.43 -33.25 -18.56
CA GLY A 513 42.36 -32.56 -19.87
C GLY A 513 41.08 -31.74 -20.03
N GLN A 514 41.10 -30.39 -20.07
CA GLN A 514 41.31 -29.51 -21.25
C GLN A 514 40.19 -29.68 -22.32
N ALA A 515 39.22 -28.76 -22.46
CA ALA A 515 39.28 -27.32 -22.86
C ALA A 515 39.18 -27.12 -24.38
N ASP A 516 38.20 -26.31 -24.83
CA ASP A 516 38.45 -25.23 -25.81
C ASP A 516 37.32 -24.15 -25.80
N ASP A 517 37.64 -22.98 -26.36
CA ASP A 517 36.83 -21.76 -26.44
C ASP A 517 35.78 -21.75 -27.58
N GLY A 518 34.82 -20.81 -27.53
CA GLY A 518 33.82 -20.65 -28.59
C GLY A 518 33.00 -19.36 -28.51
N LYS A 519 33.61 -18.20 -28.80
CA LYS A 519 32.98 -16.87 -28.77
C LYS A 519 32.72 -16.36 -30.19
N CYS A 520 31.53 -15.80 -30.49
CA CYS A 520 31.33 -14.66 -31.41
C CYS A 520 29.84 -14.24 -31.59
N ASN A 521 29.57 -12.93 -31.44
CA ASN A 521 28.48 -12.19 -32.09
C ASN A 521 29.05 -11.55 -33.40
N PRO A 522 28.41 -10.58 -34.10
CA PRO A 522 26.98 -10.22 -34.30
C PRO A 522 26.61 -10.16 -35.82
N SER A 523 25.43 -9.66 -36.18
CA SER A 523 25.19 -9.03 -37.50
C SER A 523 24.09 -7.97 -37.48
N ASP A 524 24.44 -6.72 -37.77
CA ASP A 524 23.53 -5.62 -38.13
C ASP A 524 23.01 -5.75 -39.57
N ASN A 525 21.94 -5.03 -39.91
CA ASN A 525 21.87 -4.23 -41.15
C ASN A 525 20.77 -3.16 -41.12
N THR A 526 21.07 -2.01 -41.73
CA THR A 526 20.35 -0.72 -41.65
C THR A 526 19.70 -0.29 -42.98
N ALA A 527 18.65 0.55 -42.96
CA ALA A 527 18.38 1.58 -44.00
C ALA A 527 17.31 2.62 -43.60
N ASP A 528 17.56 3.91 -43.90
CA ASP A 528 16.63 5.06 -43.77
C ASP A 528 15.51 5.06 -44.85
N GLY A 529 14.27 5.49 -44.58
CA GLY A 529 13.79 6.89 -44.70
C GLY A 529 13.01 7.12 -46.02
N PRO A 530 12.21 8.20 -46.24
CA PRO A 530 11.74 9.28 -45.36
C PRO A 530 10.18 9.28 -45.16
N GLY A 531 9.65 10.17 -44.32
CA GLY A 531 8.20 10.22 -44.02
C GLY A 531 7.41 11.38 -44.65
N ILE A 532 6.11 11.18 -44.87
CA ILE A 532 5.07 12.24 -45.01
C ILE A 532 3.80 11.82 -44.24
N ASN A 533 3.34 12.72 -43.35
CA ASN A 533 2.01 12.87 -42.75
C ASN A 533 0.96 11.74 -42.83
N ARG A 534 0.73 11.06 -41.70
CA ARG A 534 -0.63 10.59 -41.30
C ARG A 534 -0.96 10.89 -39.82
N ARG A 535 -0.62 12.10 -39.37
CA ARG A 535 -1.02 12.66 -38.05
C ARG A 535 -2.53 12.97 -38.00
N GLN A 536 -3.36 11.92 -37.94
CA GLN A 536 -4.78 12.02 -37.52
C GLN A 536 -5.43 10.66 -37.20
N SER A 537 -4.82 9.52 -37.58
CA SER A 537 -5.40 8.18 -37.37
C SER A 537 -5.01 7.48 -36.05
N THR A 538 -4.17 8.09 -35.20
CA THR A 538 -3.56 7.41 -34.03
C THR A 538 -4.25 7.64 -32.69
N ARG A 539 -5.29 8.49 -32.60
CA ARG A 539 -6.04 8.72 -31.34
C ARG A 539 -7.16 7.70 -31.08
N LEU A 540 -7.68 7.01 -32.10
CA LEU A 540 -8.75 6.01 -31.95
C LEU A 540 -8.23 4.58 -31.75
N SER A 541 -7.02 4.25 -32.25
CA SER A 541 -6.44 2.90 -32.06
C SER A 541 -5.87 2.65 -30.66
N ARG A 542 -5.42 3.69 -29.94
CA ARG A 542 -4.82 3.51 -28.59
C ARG A 542 -5.82 3.05 -27.52
N HIS A 543 -7.13 3.27 -27.70
CA HIS A 543 -8.14 2.78 -26.76
C HIS A 543 -8.54 1.31 -26.98
N HIS A 544 -8.25 0.73 -28.15
CA HIS A 544 -8.50 -0.70 -28.41
C HIS A 544 -7.36 -1.62 -27.96
N GLN A 545 -6.17 -1.06 -27.69
CA GLN A 545 -4.99 -1.84 -27.27
C GLN A 545 -4.98 -2.24 -25.78
N LYS A 546 -6.01 -1.88 -25.00
CA LYS A 546 -6.19 -2.29 -23.61
C LYS A 546 -7.19 -3.45 -23.44
N SER A 547 -7.40 -4.23 -24.50
CA SER A 547 -8.39 -5.31 -24.57
C SER A 547 -7.84 -6.71 -24.21
N ASP A 548 -6.54 -6.87 -24.00
CA ASP A 548 -5.88 -8.20 -23.89
C ASP A 548 -5.70 -8.76 -22.47
N ASP A 549 -6.00 -7.97 -21.42
CA ASP A 549 -5.75 -8.33 -20.01
C ASP A 549 -6.50 -9.59 -19.51
N LEU A 550 -7.46 -10.10 -20.30
CA LEU A 550 -8.22 -11.32 -20.02
C LEU A 550 -8.18 -12.35 -21.15
N THR A 551 -7.43 -12.10 -22.23
CA THR A 551 -7.15 -13.10 -23.28
C THR A 551 -6.21 -14.19 -22.76
N PHE A 552 -5.37 -13.88 -21.77
CA PHE A 552 -4.32 -14.74 -21.23
C PHE A 552 -4.51 -15.08 -19.74
N LEU A 553 -4.07 -16.27 -19.33
CA LEU A 553 -4.14 -16.69 -17.92
C LEU A 553 -3.08 -15.93 -17.08
N PRO A 554 -3.46 -15.28 -15.94
CA PRO A 554 -2.53 -14.54 -15.10
C PRO A 554 -1.38 -15.41 -14.56
N ILE A 555 -0.21 -14.80 -14.34
CA ILE A 555 1.05 -15.51 -14.08
C ILE A 555 0.95 -16.48 -12.89
N ARG A 556 0.44 -16.05 -11.72
CA ARG A 556 0.37 -16.88 -10.51
C ARG A 556 -0.53 -18.15 -10.71
N PRO A 557 -1.79 -18.05 -11.21
CA PRO A 557 -2.57 -19.23 -11.61
C PRO A 557 -1.93 -20.07 -12.71
N ARG A 558 -1.39 -19.44 -13.77
CA ARG A 558 -0.80 -20.13 -14.93
C ARG A 558 0.36 -21.02 -14.54
N GLN A 559 1.30 -20.49 -13.77
CA GLN A 559 2.49 -21.24 -13.36
C GLN A 559 2.12 -22.36 -12.39
N ARG A 560 1.21 -22.13 -11.43
CA ARG A 560 0.76 -23.19 -10.52
C ARG A 560 0.02 -24.32 -11.27
N LEU A 561 -0.87 -23.99 -12.20
CA LEU A 561 -1.61 -24.99 -12.97
C LEU A 561 -0.66 -25.84 -13.83
N MET A 562 0.25 -25.20 -14.55
CA MET A 562 1.11 -25.89 -15.53
C MET A 562 2.20 -26.72 -14.85
N SER A 563 2.81 -26.23 -13.75
CA SER A 563 3.74 -27.05 -12.94
C SER A 563 3.04 -28.23 -12.26
N GLN A 564 1.78 -28.10 -11.85
CA GLN A 564 1.02 -29.23 -11.29
C GLN A 564 0.65 -30.26 -12.36
N LEU A 565 0.28 -29.82 -13.58
CA LEU A 565 0.04 -30.73 -14.71
C LEU A 565 1.32 -31.46 -15.11
N GLN A 566 2.45 -30.75 -15.27
CA GLN A 566 3.74 -31.36 -15.59
C GLN A 566 4.08 -32.48 -14.58
N LEU A 567 4.02 -32.19 -13.27
CA LEU A 567 4.30 -33.17 -12.21
C LEU A 567 3.37 -34.39 -12.30
N ILE A 568 2.05 -34.18 -12.48
CA ILE A 568 1.10 -35.29 -12.60
C ILE A 568 1.43 -36.17 -13.82
N LEU A 569 1.85 -35.57 -14.93
CA LEU A 569 2.21 -36.30 -16.15
C LEU A 569 3.56 -37.04 -16.02
N GLU A 570 4.57 -36.45 -15.38
CA GLU A 570 5.86 -37.11 -15.09
C GLU A 570 5.68 -38.33 -14.17
N HIS A 571 4.90 -38.19 -13.09
CA HIS A 571 4.54 -39.32 -12.22
C HIS A 571 3.70 -40.38 -12.93
N ALA A 572 2.85 -40.00 -13.89
CA ALA A 572 2.12 -40.94 -14.72
C ALA A 572 3.05 -41.70 -15.68
N CYS A 573 3.95 -41.01 -16.40
CA CYS A 573 4.93 -41.64 -17.27
C CYS A 573 5.83 -42.62 -16.51
N PHE A 574 6.33 -42.25 -15.33
CA PHE A 574 7.10 -43.16 -14.46
C PHE A 574 6.28 -44.38 -14.02
N SER A 575 5.03 -44.17 -13.59
CA SER A 575 4.11 -45.25 -13.22
C SER A 575 3.71 -46.16 -14.39
N PHE A 576 3.88 -45.72 -15.64
CA PHE A 576 3.76 -46.54 -16.84
C PHE A 576 5.06 -47.30 -17.12
N GLY A 577 6.21 -46.62 -17.05
CA GLY A 577 7.54 -47.22 -17.21
C GLY A 577 7.78 -48.39 -16.26
N GLN A 578 7.37 -48.27 -14.99
CA GLN A 578 7.45 -49.37 -14.01
C GLN A 578 6.63 -50.62 -14.38
N ARG A 579 5.64 -50.50 -15.29
CA ARG A 579 4.81 -51.62 -15.75
C ARG A 579 5.30 -52.20 -17.07
N GLU A 580 5.61 -51.35 -18.03
CA GLU A 580 5.84 -51.76 -19.43
C GLU A 580 7.32 -51.63 -19.89
N MET A 581 8.17 -50.90 -19.15
CA MET A 581 9.53 -50.52 -19.55
C MET A 581 10.54 -50.58 -18.38
N GLN A 582 10.35 -51.52 -17.44
CA GLN A 582 11.17 -51.59 -16.22
C GLN A 582 12.66 -51.81 -16.53
N LYS A 583 12.98 -52.54 -17.59
CA LYS A 583 14.37 -52.81 -17.99
C LYS A 583 15.07 -51.52 -18.42
N GLU A 584 14.38 -50.67 -19.18
CA GLU A 584 14.88 -49.37 -19.62
C GLU A 584 15.08 -48.40 -18.44
N LEU A 585 14.24 -48.49 -17.39
CA LEU A 585 14.44 -47.75 -16.13
C LEU A 585 15.69 -48.21 -15.38
N ASP A 586 15.90 -49.53 -15.28
CA ASP A 586 17.05 -50.12 -14.62
C ASP A 586 18.37 -49.83 -15.38
N ASP A 587 18.33 -49.88 -16.72
CA ASP A 587 19.48 -49.59 -17.61
C ASP A 587 19.88 -48.08 -17.60
N TRP A 588 18.99 -47.18 -17.15
CA TRP A 588 19.24 -45.72 -17.07
C TRP A 588 19.29 -45.15 -15.64
N ASP A 589 19.21 -45.98 -14.60
CA ASP A 589 19.21 -45.60 -13.17
C ASP A 589 18.08 -44.61 -12.78
N TRP A 590 16.92 -44.76 -13.41
CA TRP A 590 15.76 -43.89 -13.19
C TRP A 590 14.95 -44.37 -11.99
N SER A 591 15.38 -43.95 -10.80
CA SER A 591 14.85 -44.42 -9.52
C SER A 591 13.56 -43.75 -9.02
N CYS A 592 13.18 -42.58 -9.57
CA CYS A 592 11.93 -41.88 -9.23
C CYS A 592 11.39 -41.05 -10.40
N ALA A 593 10.15 -40.55 -10.27
CA ALA A 593 9.50 -39.76 -11.33
C ALA A 593 10.19 -38.41 -11.57
N GLU A 594 10.72 -37.82 -10.51
CA GLU A 594 11.42 -36.53 -10.50
C GLU A 594 12.83 -36.60 -11.13
N ALA A 595 13.35 -37.79 -11.42
CA ALA A 595 14.63 -37.99 -12.09
C ALA A 595 14.57 -37.74 -13.61
N VAL A 596 13.37 -37.60 -14.19
CA VAL A 596 13.15 -37.64 -15.64
C VAL A 596 12.13 -36.56 -16.06
N GLN A 597 12.53 -35.71 -17.00
CA GLN A 597 11.66 -34.66 -17.53
C GLN A 597 10.66 -35.20 -18.57
N LEU A 598 9.51 -34.54 -18.69
CA LEU A 598 8.38 -34.98 -19.52
C LEU A 598 8.71 -35.07 -21.03
N ASP A 599 9.57 -34.21 -21.55
CA ASP A 599 10.11 -34.22 -22.92
C ASP A 599 10.93 -35.50 -23.20
N THR A 600 11.75 -35.90 -22.24
CA THR A 600 12.56 -37.11 -22.29
C THR A 600 11.66 -38.34 -22.37
N TRP A 601 10.57 -38.38 -21.60
CA TRP A 601 9.52 -39.40 -21.71
C TRP A 601 8.84 -39.43 -23.07
N ILE A 602 8.46 -38.26 -23.60
CA ILE A 602 7.82 -38.13 -24.91
C ILE A 602 8.73 -38.69 -26.01
N ASP A 603 10.02 -38.36 -26.00
CA ASP A 603 10.96 -38.81 -27.01
C ASP A 603 11.26 -40.32 -26.93
N LEU A 604 11.19 -40.91 -25.73
CA LEU A 604 11.24 -42.36 -25.57
C LEU A 604 10.01 -43.08 -26.12
N PHE A 605 8.79 -42.55 -25.89
CA PHE A 605 7.58 -43.14 -26.45
C PHE A 605 7.53 -43.07 -27.97
N LYS A 606 8.08 -42.00 -28.58
CA LYS A 606 8.30 -41.91 -30.05
C LYS A 606 9.31 -42.95 -30.55
N GLN A 607 10.43 -43.12 -29.85
CA GLN A 607 11.50 -44.05 -30.27
C GLN A 607 11.07 -45.51 -30.20
N ASN A 608 10.42 -45.90 -29.11
CA ASN A 608 10.04 -47.30 -28.85
C ASN A 608 8.69 -47.69 -29.45
N LYS A 609 7.93 -46.73 -30.00
CA LYS A 609 6.58 -46.92 -30.60
C LYS A 609 5.57 -47.59 -29.65
N THR A 610 5.79 -47.54 -28.35
CA THR A 610 5.01 -48.26 -27.32
C THR A 610 3.55 -47.80 -27.23
N LEU A 611 3.22 -46.64 -27.79
CA LEU A 611 1.88 -46.06 -27.83
C LEU A 611 1.33 -45.89 -29.27
N GLU A 612 2.06 -46.30 -30.31
CA GLU A 612 1.69 -46.14 -31.72
C GLU A 612 0.94 -47.36 -32.28
N ASN A 613 -0.31 -47.14 -32.72
CA ASN A 613 -1.12 -48.08 -33.49
C ASN A 613 -1.50 -47.45 -34.85
N GLU A 614 -1.85 -48.26 -35.86
CA GLU A 614 -2.17 -47.78 -37.21
C GLU A 614 -3.31 -46.72 -37.26
N GLU A 615 -4.22 -46.74 -36.29
CA GLU A 615 -5.34 -45.80 -36.19
C GLU A 615 -5.01 -44.48 -35.45
N ASN A 616 -3.95 -44.42 -34.63
CA ASN A 616 -3.73 -43.29 -33.70
C ASN A 616 -2.52 -42.40 -34.03
N ALA A 617 -1.60 -42.81 -34.91
CA ALA A 617 -0.29 -42.17 -35.11
C ALA A 617 -0.37 -40.65 -35.40
N GLY A 618 -1.34 -40.19 -36.19
CA GLY A 618 -1.55 -38.77 -36.48
C GLY A 618 -2.08 -37.95 -35.29
N SER A 619 -2.90 -38.56 -34.43
CA SER A 619 -3.40 -37.90 -33.21
C SER A 619 -2.33 -37.87 -32.12
N LEU A 620 -1.55 -38.97 -32.00
CA LEU A 620 -0.49 -39.14 -31.02
C LEU A 620 0.60 -38.05 -31.13
N SER A 621 0.99 -37.67 -32.36
CA SER A 621 1.97 -36.60 -32.59
C SER A 621 1.48 -35.22 -32.12
N ASN A 622 0.19 -34.92 -32.31
CA ASN A 622 -0.45 -33.68 -31.83
C ASN A 622 -0.62 -33.70 -30.30
N LEU A 623 -0.88 -34.87 -29.73
CA LEU A 623 -0.97 -35.06 -28.29
C LEU A 623 0.39 -34.84 -27.62
N PHE A 624 1.47 -35.43 -28.17
CA PHE A 624 2.83 -35.23 -27.68
C PHE A 624 3.31 -33.79 -27.79
N SER A 625 2.98 -33.06 -28.87
CA SER A 625 3.33 -31.63 -28.98
C SER A 625 2.55 -30.78 -27.98
N SER A 626 1.27 -31.08 -27.73
CA SER A 626 0.46 -30.44 -26.68
C SER A 626 0.96 -30.75 -25.26
N VAL A 627 1.48 -31.95 -25.00
CA VAL A 627 2.06 -32.30 -23.69
C VAL A 627 3.42 -31.64 -23.49
N ALA A 628 4.30 -31.64 -24.49
CA ALA A 628 5.57 -30.88 -24.45
C ALA A 628 5.32 -29.38 -24.22
N ARG A 629 4.27 -28.83 -24.83
CA ARG A 629 3.83 -27.44 -24.64
C ARG A 629 3.52 -27.13 -23.15
N ILE A 630 3.00 -28.07 -22.36
CA ILE A 630 2.77 -27.88 -20.91
C ILE A 630 4.09 -27.66 -20.17
N GLN A 631 5.11 -28.49 -20.44
CA GLN A 631 6.45 -28.35 -19.86
C GLN A 631 7.12 -27.04 -20.29
N ASP A 632 7.00 -26.65 -21.57
CA ASP A 632 7.51 -25.37 -22.06
C ASP A 632 6.91 -24.18 -21.31
N ILE A 633 5.60 -24.19 -21.07
CA ILE A 633 4.90 -23.13 -20.34
C ILE A 633 5.31 -23.08 -18.87
N ALA A 634 5.50 -24.24 -18.23
CA ALA A 634 5.94 -24.35 -16.84
C ALA A 634 7.40 -23.91 -16.66
N THR A 635 8.27 -24.30 -17.58
CA THR A 635 9.73 -24.06 -17.52
C THR A 635 10.07 -22.63 -17.98
N HIS A 636 9.59 -22.22 -19.16
CA HIS A 636 9.92 -20.94 -19.79
C HIS A 636 8.92 -19.82 -19.45
N ARG A 637 7.95 -20.10 -18.56
CA ARG A 637 6.94 -19.15 -18.03
C ARG A 637 6.03 -18.50 -19.09
N LEU A 638 5.91 -19.10 -20.26
CA LEU A 638 5.23 -18.54 -21.44
C LEU A 638 3.79 -18.09 -21.14
N SER A 639 3.31 -17.06 -21.83
CA SER A 639 1.90 -16.64 -21.81
C SER A 639 1.02 -17.66 -22.53
N VAL A 640 -0.13 -17.98 -21.93
CA VAL A 640 -1.08 -18.99 -22.44
C VAL A 640 -2.44 -18.34 -22.58
N ALA A 641 -3.06 -18.50 -23.74
CA ALA A 641 -4.41 -17.98 -23.98
C ALA A 641 -5.45 -18.77 -23.16
N VAL A 642 -6.53 -18.13 -22.74
CA VAL A 642 -7.62 -18.79 -21.99
C VAL A 642 -8.21 -19.99 -22.74
N VAL A 643 -8.22 -19.95 -24.08
CA VAL A 643 -8.64 -21.06 -24.95
C VAL A 643 -7.62 -22.22 -24.92
N GLU A 644 -6.33 -21.90 -25.07
CA GLU A 644 -5.21 -22.85 -25.05
C GLU A 644 -5.16 -23.63 -23.72
N VAL A 645 -5.54 -23.03 -22.58
CA VAL A 645 -5.62 -23.74 -21.28
C VAL A 645 -6.57 -24.95 -21.32
N ASN A 646 -7.73 -24.83 -21.96
CA ASN A 646 -8.70 -25.93 -22.06
C ASN A 646 -8.24 -27.03 -23.02
N GLU A 647 -7.54 -26.66 -24.09
CA GLU A 647 -6.94 -27.60 -25.05
C GLU A 647 -5.84 -28.41 -24.36
N LEU A 648 -4.91 -27.75 -23.64
CA LEU A 648 -3.84 -28.41 -22.87
C LEU A 648 -4.39 -29.34 -21.76
N LEU A 649 -5.43 -28.92 -21.04
CA LEU A 649 -6.09 -29.76 -20.03
C LEU A 649 -6.79 -30.98 -20.64
N SER A 650 -7.35 -30.84 -21.84
CA SER A 650 -8.00 -31.94 -22.56
C SER A 650 -6.95 -32.93 -23.09
N SER A 651 -5.85 -32.42 -23.66
CA SER A 651 -4.69 -33.23 -24.04
C SER A 651 -4.06 -33.96 -22.86
N ALA A 652 -3.97 -33.34 -21.68
CA ALA A 652 -3.50 -34.03 -20.48
C ALA A 652 -4.44 -35.17 -20.04
N GLU A 653 -5.77 -34.99 -20.09
CA GLU A 653 -6.73 -36.07 -19.78
C GLU A 653 -6.67 -37.22 -20.81
N GLU A 654 -6.51 -36.90 -22.10
CA GLU A 654 -6.36 -37.89 -23.19
C GLU A 654 -5.05 -38.68 -23.07
N PHE A 655 -3.92 -38.01 -22.78
CA PHE A 655 -2.63 -38.67 -22.58
C PHE A 655 -2.62 -39.60 -21.36
N LEU A 656 -3.22 -39.17 -20.23
CA LEU A 656 -3.40 -40.04 -19.05
C LEU A 656 -4.34 -41.23 -19.32
N GLN A 657 -5.28 -41.09 -20.27
CA GLN A 657 -6.12 -42.20 -20.72
C GLN A 657 -5.35 -43.19 -21.59
N LEU A 658 -4.42 -42.74 -22.44
CA LEU A 658 -3.53 -43.63 -23.22
C LEU A 658 -2.55 -44.40 -22.34
N LEU A 659 -1.95 -43.77 -21.33
CA LEU A 659 -1.09 -44.44 -20.35
C LEU A 659 -1.84 -45.42 -19.43
N ASN A 660 -3.18 -45.48 -19.52
CA ASN A 660 -4.06 -46.36 -18.74
C ASN A 660 -3.80 -46.28 -17.22
N ILE A 661 -3.84 -45.06 -16.66
CA ILE A 661 -3.61 -44.81 -15.23
C ILE A 661 -4.80 -44.04 -14.62
N PRO A 662 -5.80 -44.75 -14.05
CA PRO A 662 -7.04 -44.11 -13.60
C PRO A 662 -6.80 -43.09 -12.47
N ILE A 663 -5.85 -43.34 -11.58
CA ILE A 663 -5.57 -42.48 -10.40
C ILE A 663 -5.24 -41.03 -10.81
N TYR A 664 -4.36 -40.85 -11.80
CA TYR A 664 -3.97 -39.50 -12.26
C TYR A 664 -5.07 -38.86 -13.12
N ARG A 665 -5.77 -39.66 -13.93
CA ARG A 665 -6.90 -39.18 -14.74
C ARG A 665 -8.05 -38.65 -13.88
N ASP A 666 -8.37 -39.36 -12.79
CA ASP A 666 -9.42 -38.96 -11.84
C ASP A 666 -9.02 -37.72 -11.01
N ALA A 667 -7.74 -37.34 -10.97
CA ALA A 667 -7.27 -36.08 -10.41
C ALA A 667 -7.37 -34.89 -11.40
N VAL A 668 -7.03 -35.11 -12.68
CA VAL A 668 -7.05 -34.05 -13.72
C VAL A 668 -8.46 -33.72 -14.21
N LYS A 669 -9.34 -34.72 -14.30
CA LYS A 669 -10.70 -34.54 -14.84
C LYS A 669 -11.57 -33.54 -14.04
N PRO A 670 -11.65 -33.59 -12.69
CA PRO A 670 -12.39 -32.58 -11.92
C PRO A 670 -11.75 -31.19 -12.02
N LEU A 671 -10.42 -31.12 -12.11
CA LEU A 671 -9.69 -29.86 -12.28
C LEU A 671 -10.05 -29.18 -13.60
N ARG A 672 -10.13 -29.93 -14.71
CA ARG A 672 -10.57 -29.42 -16.01
C ARG A 672 -12.01 -28.88 -15.95
N GLN A 673 -12.95 -29.67 -15.42
CA GLN A 673 -14.36 -29.28 -15.31
C GLN A 673 -14.53 -27.97 -14.52
N HIS A 674 -13.83 -27.84 -13.39
CA HIS A 674 -13.91 -26.63 -12.57
C HIS A 674 -13.30 -25.40 -13.27
N ILE A 675 -12.18 -25.56 -13.97
CA ILE A 675 -11.55 -24.47 -14.74
C ILE A 675 -12.48 -24.02 -15.88
N GLU A 676 -13.11 -24.95 -16.59
CA GLU A 676 -14.06 -24.66 -17.68
C GLU A 676 -15.24 -23.80 -17.19
N GLU A 677 -15.85 -24.14 -16.03
CA GLU A 677 -16.92 -23.35 -15.40
C GLU A 677 -16.48 -21.93 -15.00
N VAL A 678 -15.27 -21.79 -14.45
CA VAL A 678 -14.69 -20.50 -14.06
C VAL A 678 -14.45 -19.63 -15.28
N LEU A 679 -13.92 -20.18 -16.37
CA LEU A 679 -13.66 -19.47 -17.62
C LEU A 679 -14.95 -19.03 -18.31
N LEU A 680 -15.97 -19.91 -18.38
CA LEU A 680 -17.30 -19.55 -18.90
C LEU A 680 -17.96 -18.41 -18.10
N THR A 681 -17.76 -18.40 -16.78
CA THR A 681 -18.29 -17.35 -15.90
C THR A 681 -17.53 -16.04 -16.08
N ALA A 682 -16.21 -16.08 -16.21
CA ALA A 682 -15.37 -14.91 -16.51
C ALA A 682 -15.78 -14.26 -17.84
N ASN A 683 -15.92 -15.03 -18.92
CA ASN A 683 -16.31 -14.52 -20.24
C ASN A 683 -17.67 -13.82 -20.23
N ARG A 684 -18.66 -14.33 -19.49
CA ARG A 684 -19.97 -13.66 -19.32
C ARG A 684 -19.84 -12.33 -18.59
N ASN A 685 -19.02 -12.27 -17.55
CA ASN A 685 -18.78 -11.04 -16.80
C ASN A 685 -18.08 -9.98 -17.67
N VAL A 686 -17.09 -10.38 -18.46
CA VAL A 686 -16.38 -9.50 -19.43
C VAL A 686 -17.37 -8.91 -20.45
N ALA A 687 -18.21 -9.75 -21.06
CA ALA A 687 -19.23 -9.28 -22.00
C ALA A 687 -20.26 -8.33 -21.34
N SER A 688 -20.56 -8.51 -20.05
CA SER A 688 -21.41 -7.58 -19.30
C SER A 688 -20.72 -6.24 -19.02
N VAL A 689 -19.41 -6.23 -18.77
CA VAL A 689 -18.63 -4.99 -18.56
C VAL A 689 -18.54 -4.19 -19.84
N TYR A 690 -18.24 -4.80 -20.99
CA TYR A 690 -18.21 -4.10 -22.28
C TYR A 690 -19.55 -3.45 -22.62
N LYS A 691 -20.68 -4.15 -22.46
CA LYS A 691 -22.02 -3.58 -22.67
C LYS A 691 -22.31 -2.36 -21.78
N GLU A 692 -21.84 -2.36 -20.54
CA GLU A 692 -22.00 -1.24 -19.61
C GLU A 692 -21.08 -0.06 -19.96
N VAL A 693 -19.88 -0.33 -20.48
CA VAL A 693 -18.97 0.69 -21.03
C VAL A 693 -19.56 1.34 -22.29
N ASP A 694 -20.09 0.55 -23.22
CA ASP A 694 -20.73 1.03 -24.44
C ASP A 694 -21.94 1.92 -24.12
N ARG A 695 -22.78 1.47 -23.16
CA ARG A 695 -23.93 2.25 -22.66
C ARG A 695 -23.50 3.60 -22.11
N LYS A 696 -22.50 3.63 -21.22
CA LYS A 696 -21.99 4.88 -20.63
C LYS A 696 -21.31 5.79 -21.66
N SER A 697 -20.60 5.22 -22.63
CA SER A 697 -19.97 5.98 -23.71
C SER A 697 -21.01 6.65 -24.60
N GLY A 698 -22.13 5.96 -24.90
CA GLY A 698 -23.27 6.55 -25.59
C GLY A 698 -23.95 7.67 -24.79
N GLU A 699 -24.08 7.53 -23.47
CA GLU A 699 -24.61 8.59 -22.59
C GLU A 699 -23.71 9.84 -22.57
N ILE A 700 -22.38 9.65 -22.52
CA ILE A 700 -21.40 10.74 -22.59
C ILE A 700 -21.48 11.47 -23.94
N GLU A 701 -21.61 10.74 -25.05
CA GLU A 701 -21.68 11.37 -26.37
C GLU A 701 -23.00 12.14 -26.57
N ALA A 702 -24.12 11.61 -26.08
CA ALA A 702 -25.40 12.33 -26.05
C ALA A 702 -25.36 13.59 -25.17
N GLN A 703 -24.60 13.57 -24.07
CA GLN A 703 -24.35 14.76 -23.24
C GLN A 703 -23.48 15.80 -23.97
N ARG A 704 -22.43 15.38 -24.68
CA ARG A 704 -21.57 16.27 -25.51
C ARG A 704 -22.36 16.95 -26.62
N GLU A 705 -23.19 16.20 -27.35
CA GLU A 705 -24.07 16.81 -28.36
C GLU A 705 -25.06 17.81 -27.76
N ARG A 706 -25.54 17.56 -26.53
CA ARG A 706 -26.43 18.49 -25.83
C ARG A 706 -25.71 19.76 -25.41
N LEU A 707 -24.51 19.64 -24.85
CA LEU A 707 -23.68 20.77 -24.45
C LEU A 707 -23.33 21.63 -25.66
N LYS A 708 -22.89 21.01 -26.77
CA LYS A 708 -22.58 21.70 -28.02
C LYS A 708 -23.75 22.53 -28.55
N ARG A 709 -24.98 21.99 -28.50
CA ARG A 709 -26.19 22.74 -28.89
C ARG A 709 -26.47 23.95 -27.98
N GLN A 710 -26.11 23.88 -26.70
CA GLN A 710 -26.23 25.01 -25.77
C GLN A 710 -25.12 26.05 -25.99
N GLU A 711 -23.89 25.63 -26.30
CA GLU A 711 -22.80 26.53 -26.69
C GLU A 711 -23.16 27.33 -27.96
N GLU A 712 -23.71 26.66 -28.98
CA GLU A 712 -24.20 27.28 -30.22
C GLU A 712 -25.34 28.29 -29.94
N GLU A 713 -26.26 27.99 -29.01
CA GLU A 713 -27.35 28.89 -28.60
C GLU A 713 -26.84 30.13 -27.84
N VAL A 714 -25.88 29.96 -26.93
CA VAL A 714 -25.25 31.06 -26.18
C VAL A 714 -24.43 31.96 -27.10
N GLU A 715 -23.68 31.40 -28.04
CA GLU A 715 -22.92 32.18 -29.02
C GLU A 715 -23.86 32.96 -29.97
N TRP A 716 -24.98 32.35 -30.40
CA TRP A 716 -26.02 33.03 -31.15
C TRP A 716 -26.62 34.20 -30.36
N TYR A 717 -27.04 33.98 -29.11
CA TYR A 717 -27.62 35.02 -28.26
C TYR A 717 -26.65 36.18 -28.01
N ARG A 718 -25.37 35.88 -27.75
CA ARG A 718 -24.30 36.89 -27.61
C ARG A 718 -24.16 37.73 -28.88
N LYS A 719 -24.12 37.08 -30.05
CA LYS A 719 -23.97 37.75 -31.35
C LYS A 719 -25.15 38.66 -31.65
N GLU A 720 -26.37 38.21 -31.35
CA GLU A 720 -27.59 38.98 -31.55
C GLU A 720 -27.65 40.22 -30.63
N ASN A 721 -27.33 40.08 -29.33
CA ASN A 721 -27.24 41.22 -28.44
C ASN A 721 -26.16 42.23 -28.86
N LEU A 722 -25.00 41.78 -29.36
CA LEU A 722 -23.96 42.67 -29.87
C LEU A 722 -24.39 43.41 -31.14
N ASN A 723 -25.16 42.78 -32.03
CA ASN A 723 -25.77 43.47 -33.17
C ASN A 723 -26.78 44.53 -32.69
N ASN A 724 -27.71 44.18 -31.81
CA ASN A 724 -28.73 45.10 -31.28
C ASN A 724 -28.10 46.33 -30.59
N ILE A 725 -27.00 46.14 -29.84
CA ILE A 725 -26.25 47.25 -29.24
C ILE A 725 -25.60 48.14 -30.31
N ARG A 726 -24.95 47.56 -31.32
CA ARG A 726 -24.34 48.32 -32.43
C ARG A 726 -25.40 49.15 -33.16
N ASP A 727 -26.52 48.55 -33.49
CA ASP A 727 -27.57 49.18 -34.29
C ASP A 727 -28.28 50.29 -33.48
N SER A 728 -28.39 50.14 -32.15
CA SER A 728 -28.82 51.23 -31.24
C SER A 728 -27.82 52.38 -31.19
N ILE A 729 -26.51 52.10 -31.08
CA ILE A 729 -25.46 53.13 -31.09
C ILE A 729 -25.47 53.91 -32.41
N GLU A 730 -25.63 53.21 -33.53
CA GLU A 730 -25.73 53.81 -34.86
C GLU A 730 -26.94 54.74 -34.97
N HIS A 731 -28.12 54.30 -34.48
CA HIS A 731 -29.32 55.13 -34.40
C HIS A 731 -29.12 56.39 -33.54
N ASP A 732 -28.55 56.25 -32.34
CA ASP A 732 -28.32 57.38 -31.42
C ASP A 732 -27.31 58.39 -31.97
N ILE A 733 -26.26 57.92 -32.66
CA ILE A 733 -25.30 58.78 -33.36
C ILE A 733 -26.01 59.57 -34.47
N PHE A 734 -26.82 58.92 -35.31
CA PHE A 734 -27.55 59.62 -36.37
C PHE A 734 -28.58 60.62 -35.82
N ALA A 735 -29.28 60.30 -34.73
CA ALA A 735 -30.18 61.23 -34.05
C ALA A 735 -29.42 62.44 -33.48
N ALA A 736 -28.24 62.23 -32.89
CA ALA A 736 -27.39 63.31 -32.40
C ALA A 736 -26.86 64.20 -33.54
N MET A 737 -26.46 63.61 -34.68
CA MET A 737 -26.04 64.35 -35.87
C MET A 737 -27.16 65.20 -36.46
N ALA A 738 -28.40 64.67 -36.53
CA ALA A 738 -29.56 65.43 -36.97
C ALA A 738 -29.82 66.65 -36.06
N LYS A 739 -29.81 66.45 -34.75
CA LYS A 739 -29.99 67.53 -33.75
C LYS A 739 -28.86 68.58 -33.79
N ALA A 740 -27.63 68.17 -34.11
CA ALA A 740 -26.52 69.09 -34.31
C ALA A 740 -26.72 69.97 -35.56
N LYS A 741 -27.26 69.41 -36.66
CA LYS A 741 -27.63 70.16 -37.88
C LYS A 741 -28.74 71.18 -37.61
N GLU A 742 -29.78 70.82 -36.85
CA GLU A 742 -30.83 71.77 -36.42
C GLU A 742 -30.28 72.94 -35.60
N SER A 743 -29.21 72.70 -34.84
CA SER A 743 -28.56 73.71 -33.98
C SER A 743 -27.57 74.61 -34.71
N LEU A 744 -27.17 74.27 -35.95
CA LEU A 744 -26.14 74.94 -36.74
C LEU A 744 -26.54 75.07 -38.23
N PRO A 745 -27.64 75.78 -38.55
CA PRO A 745 -28.23 75.80 -39.89
C PRO A 745 -27.34 76.42 -40.98
N ASP A 746 -26.37 77.28 -40.61
CA ASP A 746 -25.46 77.95 -41.55
C ASP A 746 -24.23 77.12 -41.94
N ILE A 747 -24.05 75.93 -41.35
CA ILE A 747 -22.97 75.00 -41.71
C ILE A 747 -23.56 73.89 -42.58
N GLY A 748 -23.13 73.83 -43.85
CA GLY A 748 -23.61 72.88 -44.86
C GLY A 748 -23.23 71.41 -44.57
N LEU A 749 -23.77 70.82 -43.51
CA LEU A 749 -23.66 69.41 -43.19
C LEU A 749 -24.51 68.59 -44.17
N ALA A 750 -23.84 67.68 -44.89
CA ALA A 750 -24.44 66.86 -45.95
C ALA A 750 -25.65 66.05 -45.46
N ASP A 751 -26.59 65.77 -46.36
CA ASP A 751 -27.74 64.94 -46.05
C ASP A 751 -27.31 63.48 -45.85
N ILE A 752 -27.63 62.97 -44.66
CA ILE A 752 -27.46 61.56 -44.29
C ILE A 752 -28.67 60.81 -44.86
N ARG A 753 -28.41 59.80 -45.68
CA ARG A 753 -29.43 59.01 -46.37
C ARG A 753 -29.16 57.52 -46.18
#